data_AF-A0A401UE55-F1
#
_entry.id   AF-A0A401UE55-F1
#
_cell.length_a   1.000
_cell.length_b   1.000
_cell.length_c   1.000
_cell.angle_alpha   90.00
_cell.angle_beta   90.00
_cell.angle_gamma   90.00
#
_symmetry.space_group_name_H-M   'P 1'
#
loop_
_entity.id
_entity.type
_entity.pdbx_description
1 polymer ?
#
loop_
_entity_poly.entity_id
_entity_poly.type
_entity_poly.pdbx_seq_one_letter_code
_entity_poly.pdbx_strand_id
1 'polypeptide(L)'
;MKVQQAHIEIPSNPIQESMVDIEPGTLNPFPGLRPFTIDECHLFFGREGQSDEILLKLSINRFVTVMGYSGSGKSSLMYCGLVPILYGGFMTQTGPHWQIITSRPGASPIQSLTQSIVDHLLIREKIDPADVDIHRSIINSVLRSSSNGLVDIAKYLQEERDENVFFLVDQFEELFRYAENANTDEAFNEAQAYVNLVLTAVQQTNVPVYIALTMRSDFIGSCSIFPGLTTLINHSNYLVPQMTRDQKKMAIEGPIAVAGGRVSQRLVKRILNDVGNEQDQLPIIQHALMRTWDYWLVNRDPTEPMDIRHYNAVGKVSQALSQHANEAFEELNAREKEIAEVLFKSITEKRQDNRGTRRPSKISLLSELAEADEQDVIRVVDHFRKSGRSFLMPSAHIPLHSDSLIELSHESLMRIWTRLNVWVADEYESAQMYKRLSDAAAMYQIGKTGLWRPPDLQLALNWQKKQKPTRAWAQRYDEAFERAVVFLDSSRITYEAELKNQELLQKRQLRRARITAIVLGGATIVSILFLVFGYTQRLEALQQKEIAEKQKIIAEEKSSEADKSRVLAEQKAEEATRQKNIAEDANKKLEDALLRIQAAVLAEEAAKEDAQKNLFIAQIERDTANVQRRKAAENLIAAKREYERADKLLMLTKARAMAGVSIQMDDDKNLAGLLAKQAYIFNTRHEGKKYDPFIHNALYTALTRIKGSSYNALRVPGVSRNRINSVAVSSNSNTFYAAGADGRIFRGNLDNQSITPTAMENRFPNRIVVLSKDDRYLLNAGDSSFVQLFDLQKEKAKPVVVRLGAQVHDAEVMPNGEGFLVSTANAVWSVSGTGATRKIISSPVAIKSLHVNKAGTMAVGGTWSGKLFLINIAKSAFETLYEEPNSRITSVKFHPSDSLIAFGTEDLTSKRGVVKFFGLESRSLGRQFTGHKAAVYDIEFSPDGELLASAGSDKRLQMWVIRNPEDLPVVMDNNDGFIWDIAFAKGSDYLITTTYESEIRIWPTDPAILQNEICSKLDKNMTRYEWETYVGKDIKQEITCVGLLIDDY
;
A
#
# COMPACT_ATOMS: atom_id res chain seq x y z
N MET A 1 14.32 19.78 -47.89
CA MET A 1 14.32 21.14 -48.50
C MET A 1 15.11 22.03 -47.55
N LYS A 2 16.05 22.87 -48.04
CA LYS A 2 16.87 23.72 -47.15
C LYS A 2 15.96 24.77 -46.48
N VAL A 3 16.12 24.97 -45.18
CA VAL A 3 15.50 26.10 -44.45
C VAL A 3 16.63 27.05 -44.05
N GLN A 4 16.49 28.33 -44.43
CA GLN A 4 17.44 29.39 -44.10
C GLN A 4 17.27 29.83 -42.64
N GLN A 5 18.37 30.21 -42.02
CA GLN A 5 18.32 31.04 -40.81
C GLN A 5 17.78 32.42 -41.19
N ALA A 6 16.78 32.90 -40.45
CA ALA A 6 16.36 34.29 -40.46
C ALA A 6 16.81 34.91 -39.12
N HIS A 7 17.66 35.93 -39.18
CA HIS A 7 17.91 36.79 -38.03
C HIS A 7 16.65 37.63 -37.76
N ILE A 8 16.28 37.74 -36.48
CA ILE A 8 15.32 38.73 -35.99
C ILE A 8 16.09 39.63 -35.02
N GLU A 9 16.20 40.91 -35.36
CA GLU A 9 16.76 41.93 -34.47
C GLU A 9 15.73 42.25 -33.37
N ILE A 10 16.17 42.25 -32.11
CA ILE A 10 15.35 42.62 -30.96
C ILE A 10 15.67 44.07 -30.58
N PRO A 11 14.70 44.95 -30.30
CA PRO A 11 14.97 46.35 -29.96
C PRO A 11 15.68 46.47 -28.61
N SER A 12 16.72 47.29 -28.55
CA SER A 12 17.55 47.52 -27.36
C SER A 12 17.09 48.74 -26.55
N ASN A 13 16.65 48.54 -25.30
CA ASN A 13 16.91 49.46 -24.17
C ASN A 13 16.57 48.81 -22.81
N PRO A 14 17.01 49.35 -21.66
CA PRO A 14 17.90 48.56 -20.83
C PRO A 14 17.33 48.29 -19.43
N ILE A 15 17.04 47.02 -19.16
CA ILE A 15 17.01 46.52 -17.78
C ILE A 15 18.43 46.09 -17.46
N GLN A 16 19.02 46.62 -16.39
CA GLN A 16 20.40 46.33 -16.01
C GLN A 16 20.58 44.84 -15.75
N GLU A 17 21.36 44.18 -16.60
CA GLU A 17 21.86 42.84 -16.35
C GLU A 17 22.74 42.85 -15.09
N SER A 18 22.16 42.46 -13.96
CA SER A 18 22.89 41.74 -12.93
C SER A 18 23.10 40.29 -13.36
N MET A 19 23.64 40.09 -14.58
CA MET A 19 24.33 38.85 -14.91
C MET A 19 25.56 38.77 -13.99
N VAL A 20 25.36 38.11 -12.85
CA VAL A 20 26.48 37.61 -12.04
C VAL A 20 27.29 36.72 -12.97
N ASP A 21 28.57 37.03 -13.16
CA ASP A 21 29.52 36.16 -13.85
C ASP A 21 29.60 34.81 -13.10
N ILE A 22 28.79 33.85 -13.52
CA ILE A 22 28.81 32.50 -12.95
C ILE A 22 30.06 31.79 -13.48
N GLU A 23 31.11 31.71 -12.65
CA GLU A 23 32.25 30.84 -12.92
C GLU A 23 31.75 29.41 -13.22
N PRO A 24 32.16 28.78 -14.34
CA PRO A 24 31.68 27.45 -14.70
C PRO A 24 32.09 26.38 -13.67
N GLY A 25 31.14 25.98 -12.81
CA GLY A 25 31.27 24.78 -11.96
C GLY A 25 31.06 24.94 -10.46
N THR A 26 30.49 26.07 -9.97
CA THR A 26 30.28 26.31 -8.53
C THR A 26 28.84 26.08 -8.03
N LEU A 27 27.81 26.23 -8.87
CA LEU A 27 26.41 26.07 -8.46
C LEU A 27 25.92 24.62 -8.60
N ASN A 28 25.18 24.12 -7.60
CA ASN A 28 24.57 22.77 -7.64
C ASN A 28 23.30 22.78 -8.51
N PRO A 29 23.22 21.97 -9.59
CA PRO A 29 22.07 21.98 -10.51
C PRO A 29 20.81 21.29 -9.96
N PHE A 30 20.85 20.69 -8.77
CA PHE A 30 19.72 19.98 -8.18
C PHE A 30 19.23 20.68 -6.91
N PRO A 31 18.01 21.22 -6.87
CA PRO A 31 17.54 22.02 -5.74
C PRO A 31 17.05 21.20 -4.53
N GLY A 32 17.42 19.93 -4.41
CA GLY A 32 17.10 19.10 -3.25
C GLY A 32 15.64 18.63 -3.21
N LEU A 33 14.88 19.00 -2.18
CA LEU A 33 13.47 18.61 -2.01
C LEU A 33 12.45 19.65 -2.51
N ARG A 34 12.86 20.91 -2.73
CA ARG A 34 11.96 21.94 -3.27
C ARG A 34 11.72 21.72 -4.78
N PRO A 35 10.59 22.18 -5.34
CA PRO A 35 10.46 22.26 -6.79
C PRO A 35 11.51 23.22 -7.38
N PHE A 36 11.78 23.04 -8.67
CA PHE A 36 12.53 24.01 -9.47
C PHE A 36 11.71 25.31 -9.59
N THR A 37 12.37 26.46 -9.58
CA THR A 37 11.76 27.78 -9.82
C THR A 37 11.78 28.15 -11.30
N ILE A 38 11.12 29.26 -11.66
CA ILE A 38 11.02 29.73 -13.05
C ILE A 38 12.42 30.01 -13.63
N ASP A 39 13.31 30.63 -12.85
CA ASP A 39 14.69 30.96 -13.25
C ASP A 39 15.56 29.71 -13.51
N GLU A 40 15.20 28.59 -12.89
CA GLU A 40 15.88 27.30 -13.01
C GLU A 40 15.35 26.46 -14.19
N CYS A 41 14.53 27.03 -15.08
CA CYS A 41 13.96 26.31 -16.23
C CYS A 41 15.03 25.67 -17.15
N HIS A 42 16.20 26.28 -17.25
CA HIS A 42 17.37 25.76 -17.98
C HIS A 42 17.96 24.47 -17.39
N LEU A 43 17.53 24.07 -16.18
CA LEU A 43 17.90 22.82 -15.49
C LEU A 43 16.76 21.78 -15.50
N PHE A 44 15.63 22.05 -16.17
CA PHE A 44 14.46 21.18 -16.19
C PHE A 44 14.37 20.38 -17.50
N PHE A 45 14.52 19.06 -17.43
CA PHE A 45 14.65 18.18 -18.61
C PHE A 45 13.70 16.97 -18.60
N GLY A 46 13.37 16.46 -19.79
CA GLY A 46 12.66 15.19 -19.96
C GLY A 46 11.15 15.29 -19.75
N ARG A 47 10.60 16.51 -19.83
CA ARG A 47 9.18 16.82 -19.65
C ARG A 47 8.56 17.70 -20.74
N GLU A 48 9.33 18.06 -21.77
CA GLU A 48 8.92 19.03 -22.80
C GLU A 48 7.54 18.74 -23.40
N GLY A 49 7.33 17.53 -23.94
CA GLY A 49 6.05 17.18 -24.60
C GLY A 49 4.82 17.16 -23.69
N GLN A 50 4.97 17.07 -22.37
CA GLN A 50 3.83 17.22 -21.45
C GLN A 50 3.46 18.69 -21.23
N SER A 51 4.42 19.61 -21.33
CA SER A 51 4.14 21.04 -21.27
C SER A 51 3.34 21.51 -22.48
N ASP A 52 3.63 20.99 -23.67
CA ASP A 52 2.87 21.27 -24.91
C ASP A 52 1.39 20.83 -24.79
N GLU A 53 1.13 19.64 -24.25
CA GLU A 53 -0.23 19.12 -24.05
C GLU A 53 -1.03 19.95 -23.03
N ILE A 54 -0.37 20.46 -21.99
CA ILE A 54 -0.98 21.36 -21.00
C ILE A 54 -1.26 22.74 -21.63
N LEU A 55 -0.32 23.28 -22.43
CA LEU A 55 -0.50 24.55 -23.15
C LEU A 55 -1.71 24.49 -24.08
N LEU A 56 -1.84 23.41 -24.86
CA LEU A 56 -2.97 23.20 -25.78
C LEU A 56 -4.32 23.13 -25.05
N LYS A 57 -4.36 22.48 -23.88
CA LYS A 57 -5.56 22.43 -23.04
C LYS A 57 -5.93 23.79 -22.46
N LEU A 58 -4.92 24.56 -22.03
CA LEU A 58 -5.08 25.91 -21.50
C LEU A 58 -5.55 26.91 -22.57
N SER A 59 -5.01 26.84 -23.79
CA SER A 59 -5.40 27.75 -24.88
C SER A 59 -6.85 27.54 -25.33
N ILE A 60 -7.31 26.28 -25.41
CA ILE A 60 -8.68 25.94 -25.82
C ILE A 60 -9.71 26.32 -24.74
N ASN A 61 -9.44 26.03 -23.47
CA ASN A 61 -10.45 26.09 -22.40
C ASN A 61 -10.29 27.27 -21.44
N ARG A 62 -9.23 28.09 -21.56
CA ARG A 62 -8.77 29.08 -20.57
C ARG A 62 -8.52 28.53 -19.16
N PHE A 63 -8.61 27.22 -19.00
CA PHE A 63 -8.52 26.50 -17.75
C PHE A 63 -7.80 25.17 -17.96
N VAL A 64 -6.99 24.74 -17.00
CA VAL A 64 -6.45 23.37 -16.98
C VAL A 64 -6.21 22.89 -15.53
N THR A 65 -6.67 21.68 -15.22
CA THR A 65 -6.37 21.02 -13.93
C THR A 65 -5.31 19.95 -14.12
N VAL A 66 -4.12 20.19 -13.57
CA VAL A 66 -2.95 19.29 -13.65
C VAL A 66 -2.94 18.38 -12.42
N MET A 67 -3.31 17.12 -12.63
CA MET A 67 -3.45 16.10 -11.61
C MET A 67 -2.28 15.11 -11.60
N GLY A 68 -2.01 14.50 -10.45
CA GLY A 68 -1.04 13.42 -10.33
C GLY A 68 -0.55 13.20 -8.90
N TYR A 69 0.12 12.08 -8.65
CA TYR A 69 0.60 11.69 -7.31
C TYR A 69 1.55 12.72 -6.64
N SER A 70 1.75 12.59 -5.33
CA SER A 70 2.65 13.44 -4.53
C SER A 70 4.09 13.32 -5.08
N GLY A 71 4.81 14.42 -5.33
CA GLY A 71 6.16 14.33 -5.91
C GLY A 71 6.25 13.81 -7.37
N SER A 72 5.15 13.79 -8.14
CA SER A 72 5.18 13.47 -9.59
C SER A 72 5.81 14.56 -10.48
N GLY A 73 6.22 15.69 -9.88
CA GLY A 73 6.86 16.83 -10.54
C GLY A 73 5.91 17.96 -10.98
N LYS A 74 4.63 17.94 -10.55
CA LYS A 74 3.59 18.90 -10.98
C LYS A 74 4.03 20.36 -10.90
N SER A 75 4.47 20.84 -9.75
CA SER A 75 4.80 22.26 -9.56
C SER A 75 5.99 22.68 -10.45
N SER A 76 7.04 21.86 -10.54
CA SER A 76 8.17 22.10 -11.46
C SER A 76 7.74 22.07 -12.94
N LEU A 77 6.80 21.19 -13.32
CA LEU A 77 6.24 21.16 -14.68
C LEU A 77 5.47 22.45 -15.02
N MET A 78 4.86 23.09 -14.04
CA MET A 78 4.19 24.38 -14.23
C MET A 78 5.19 25.55 -14.25
N TYR A 79 6.09 25.65 -13.27
CA TYR A 79 7.05 26.75 -13.14
C TYR A 79 8.13 26.73 -14.23
N CYS A 80 8.62 25.56 -14.63
CA CYS A 80 9.74 25.44 -15.57
C CYS A 80 9.31 24.97 -16.97
N GLY A 81 8.18 24.27 -17.06
CA GLY A 81 7.61 23.81 -18.33
C GLY A 81 6.63 24.83 -18.92
N LEU A 82 5.49 25.04 -18.28
CA LEU A 82 4.43 25.87 -18.84
C LEU A 82 4.76 27.38 -18.85
N VAL A 83 5.20 27.94 -17.71
CA VAL A 83 5.40 29.39 -17.56
C VAL A 83 6.40 29.98 -18.59
N PRO A 84 7.57 29.38 -18.84
CA PRO A 84 8.50 29.88 -19.86
C PRO A 84 7.94 29.80 -21.28
N ILE A 85 7.11 28.79 -21.59
CA ILE A 85 6.46 28.65 -22.90
C ILE A 85 5.39 29.74 -23.13
N LEU A 86 4.72 30.22 -22.08
CA LEU A 86 3.81 31.37 -22.17
C LEU A 86 4.57 32.64 -22.56
N TYR A 87 5.68 32.94 -21.86
CA TYR A 87 6.56 34.08 -22.22
C TYR A 87 7.21 33.93 -23.60
N GLY A 88 7.45 32.69 -24.06
CA GLY A 88 7.97 32.40 -25.40
C GLY A 88 6.99 32.67 -26.56
N GLY A 89 5.75 33.08 -26.28
CA GLY A 89 4.78 33.49 -27.32
C GLY A 89 4.18 32.33 -28.13
N PHE A 90 4.27 31.08 -27.65
CA PHE A 90 3.83 29.89 -28.39
C PHE A 90 2.29 29.75 -28.52
N MET A 91 1.49 30.55 -27.79
CA MET A 91 0.05 30.66 -28.03
C MET A 91 -0.24 31.63 -29.18
N THR A 92 -0.30 31.12 -30.41
CA THR A 92 -0.49 31.94 -31.63
C THR A 92 -1.81 32.71 -31.75
N GLN A 93 -2.73 32.55 -30.79
CA GLN A 93 -4.04 33.23 -30.74
C GLN A 93 -4.10 34.37 -29.70
N THR A 94 -3.03 34.58 -28.91
CA THR A 94 -2.98 35.61 -27.87
C THR A 94 -1.64 36.35 -27.90
N GLY A 95 -1.60 37.59 -27.37
CA GLY A 95 -0.37 38.37 -27.30
C GLY A 95 0.72 37.73 -26.41
N PRO A 96 2.00 38.10 -26.58
CA PRO A 96 3.11 37.55 -25.79
C PRO A 96 3.20 38.13 -24.36
N HIS A 97 2.37 39.12 -24.03
CA HIS A 97 2.39 39.81 -22.73
C HIS A 97 1.53 39.04 -21.72
N TRP A 98 2.17 38.52 -20.67
CA TRP A 98 1.54 37.74 -19.61
C TRP A 98 1.84 38.31 -18.22
N GLN A 99 0.79 38.60 -17.46
CA GLN A 99 0.84 38.85 -16.01
C GLN A 99 0.62 37.50 -15.31
N ILE A 100 1.65 36.94 -14.65
CA ILE A 100 1.60 35.61 -14.04
C ILE A 100 1.57 35.73 -12.51
N ILE A 101 0.49 35.26 -11.90
CA ILE A 101 0.28 35.29 -10.45
C ILE A 101 0.26 33.86 -9.94
N THR A 102 1.24 33.50 -9.12
CA THR A 102 1.34 32.17 -8.51
C THR A 102 0.87 32.21 -7.06
N SER A 103 -0.11 31.39 -6.68
CA SER A 103 -0.68 31.36 -5.33
C SER A 103 -0.79 29.94 -4.80
N ARG A 104 -0.73 29.78 -3.47
CA ARG A 104 -1.11 28.56 -2.75
C ARG A 104 -2.26 28.89 -1.80
N PRO A 105 -3.37 28.12 -1.77
CA PRO A 105 -4.53 28.51 -0.98
C PRO A 105 -4.29 28.57 0.53
N GLY A 106 -3.52 27.64 1.11
CA GLY A 106 -3.33 27.60 2.56
C GLY A 106 -4.64 27.54 3.34
N ALA A 107 -4.62 28.07 4.57
CA ALA A 107 -5.78 28.10 5.47
C ALA A 107 -6.75 29.27 5.24
N SER A 108 -6.35 30.31 4.49
CA SER A 108 -7.19 31.48 4.19
C SER A 108 -7.05 31.89 2.72
N PRO A 109 -7.70 31.14 1.80
CA PRO A 109 -7.42 31.18 0.35
C PRO A 109 -7.47 32.56 -0.31
N ILE A 110 -8.42 33.39 0.11
CA ILE A 110 -8.60 34.74 -0.43
C ILE A 110 -7.48 35.68 0.08
N GLN A 111 -7.01 35.50 1.32
CA GLN A 111 -5.89 36.27 1.87
C GLN A 111 -4.57 35.87 1.20
N SER A 112 -4.33 34.56 1.02
CA SER A 112 -3.15 34.06 0.32
C SER A 112 -3.06 34.57 -1.11
N LEU A 113 -4.20 34.54 -1.84
CA LEU A 113 -4.28 35.11 -3.19
C LEU A 113 -4.08 36.64 -3.19
N THR A 114 -4.68 37.36 -2.23
CA THR A 114 -4.44 38.81 -2.05
C THR A 114 -2.95 39.09 -1.90
N GLN A 115 -2.26 38.34 -1.03
CA GLN A 115 -0.83 38.53 -0.81
C GLN A 115 -0.03 38.26 -2.09
N SER A 116 -0.32 37.17 -2.82
CA SER A 116 0.33 36.87 -4.10
C SER A 116 0.14 37.97 -5.16
N ILE A 117 -1.01 38.64 -5.19
CA ILE A 117 -1.26 39.78 -6.10
C ILE A 117 -0.46 41.01 -5.65
N VAL A 118 -0.44 41.32 -4.35
CA VAL A 118 0.31 42.45 -3.79
C VAL A 118 1.81 42.26 -3.97
N ASP A 119 2.34 41.05 -3.75
CA ASP A 119 3.75 40.72 -4.00
C ASP A 119 4.12 40.92 -5.48
N HIS A 120 3.25 40.50 -6.41
CA HIS A 120 3.45 40.73 -7.85
C HIS A 120 3.45 42.23 -8.21
N LEU A 121 2.54 43.01 -7.64
CA LEU A 121 2.52 44.47 -7.83
C LEU A 121 3.79 45.15 -7.29
N LEU A 122 4.29 44.69 -6.15
CA LEU A 122 5.51 45.20 -5.52
C LEU A 122 6.77 44.84 -6.34
N ILE A 123 6.87 43.59 -6.82
CA ILE A 123 7.98 43.12 -7.67
C ILE A 123 8.02 43.87 -9.01
N ARG A 124 6.88 44.32 -9.53
CA ARG A 124 6.80 45.17 -10.74
C ARG A 124 6.79 46.68 -10.45
N GLU A 125 7.13 47.10 -9.22
CA GLU A 125 7.21 48.50 -8.78
C GLU A 125 5.92 49.33 -9.02
N LYS A 126 4.75 48.67 -9.08
CA LYS A 126 3.44 49.32 -9.30
C LYS A 126 2.85 49.96 -8.05
N ILE A 127 3.35 49.61 -6.87
CA ILE A 127 2.91 50.11 -5.57
C ILE A 127 4.14 50.47 -4.73
N ASP A 128 4.04 51.54 -3.95
CA ASP A 128 5.09 51.91 -2.99
C ASP A 128 5.09 50.91 -1.81
N PRO A 129 6.26 50.47 -1.29
CA PRO A 129 6.36 49.69 -0.06
C PRO A 129 5.56 50.25 1.13
N ALA A 130 5.34 51.57 1.21
CA ALA A 130 4.54 52.21 2.24
C ALA A 130 3.03 51.96 2.11
N ASP A 131 2.51 51.73 0.90
CA ASP A 131 1.08 51.59 0.61
C ASP A 131 0.61 50.11 0.56
N VAL A 132 1.52 49.16 0.81
CA VAL A 132 1.26 47.71 0.76
C VAL A 132 0.04 47.28 1.58
N ASP A 133 -0.13 47.81 2.80
CA ASP A 133 -1.27 47.49 3.67
C ASP A 133 -2.60 48.06 3.15
N ILE A 134 -2.56 49.20 2.47
CA ILE A 134 -3.73 49.83 1.83
C ILE A 134 -4.16 48.98 0.64
N HIS A 135 -3.22 48.62 -0.25
CA HIS A 135 -3.50 47.76 -1.40
C HIS A 135 -3.97 46.36 -0.99
N ARG A 136 -3.35 45.75 0.03
CA ARG A 136 -3.81 44.46 0.61
C ARG A 136 -5.27 44.56 1.09
N SER A 137 -5.63 45.63 1.78
CA SER A 137 -7.00 45.86 2.28
C SER A 137 -8.01 46.03 1.15
N ILE A 138 -7.68 46.82 0.13
CA ILE A 138 -8.54 47.05 -1.05
C ILE A 138 -8.74 45.75 -1.83
N ILE A 139 -7.66 45.03 -2.18
CA ILE A 139 -7.71 43.82 -2.99
C ILE A 139 -8.48 42.70 -2.27
N ASN A 140 -8.25 42.49 -0.96
CA ASN A 140 -9.03 41.54 -0.16
C ASN A 140 -10.51 41.92 -0.10
N SER A 141 -10.84 43.22 -0.05
CA SER A 141 -12.24 43.68 -0.11
C SER A 141 -12.89 43.40 -1.47
N VAL A 142 -12.20 43.69 -2.59
CA VAL A 142 -12.67 43.41 -3.96
C VAL A 142 -12.90 41.91 -4.17
N LEU A 143 -11.97 41.05 -3.72
CA LEU A 143 -12.10 39.60 -3.84
C LEU A 143 -13.21 39.01 -2.97
N ARG A 144 -13.59 39.64 -1.85
CA ARG A 144 -14.68 39.16 -0.96
C ARG A 144 -16.06 39.73 -1.30
N SER A 145 -16.12 40.88 -1.95
CA SER A 145 -17.37 41.63 -2.19
C SER A 145 -18.15 41.18 -3.43
N SER A 146 -17.51 40.53 -4.41
CA SER A 146 -18.22 39.98 -5.57
C SER A 146 -17.55 38.72 -6.14
N SER A 147 -18.35 37.86 -6.78
CA SER A 147 -17.83 36.72 -7.57
C SER A 147 -17.03 37.15 -8.80
N ASN A 148 -17.18 38.41 -9.25
CA ASN A 148 -16.37 39.00 -10.32
C ASN A 148 -15.01 39.50 -9.82
N GLY A 149 -14.71 39.44 -8.52
CA GLY A 149 -13.52 40.07 -7.93
C GLY A 149 -12.21 39.71 -8.64
N LEU A 150 -12.04 38.45 -9.07
CA LEU A 150 -10.83 38.03 -9.80
C LEU A 150 -10.74 38.65 -11.22
N VAL A 151 -11.89 38.90 -11.85
CA VAL A 151 -12.00 39.55 -13.17
C VAL A 151 -11.72 41.05 -13.05
N ASP A 152 -12.18 41.70 -11.99
CA ASP A 152 -11.92 43.12 -11.74
C ASP A 152 -10.46 43.37 -11.31
N ILE A 153 -9.87 42.46 -10.55
CA ILE A 153 -8.42 42.45 -10.30
C ILE A 153 -7.63 42.18 -11.59
N ALA A 154 -8.07 41.27 -12.47
CA ALA A 154 -7.41 41.07 -13.76
C ALA A 154 -7.40 42.35 -14.62
N LYS A 155 -8.51 43.08 -14.70
CA LYS A 155 -8.56 44.41 -15.36
C LYS A 155 -7.63 45.44 -14.73
N TYR A 156 -7.44 45.38 -13.41
CA TYR A 156 -6.53 46.28 -12.69
C TYR A 156 -5.05 45.94 -12.91
N LEU A 157 -4.74 44.67 -13.15
CA LEU A 157 -3.38 44.19 -13.43
C LEU A 157 -2.93 44.50 -14.87
N GLN A 158 -3.87 44.49 -15.82
CA GLN A 158 -3.66 44.83 -17.23
C GLN A 158 -3.34 46.31 -17.43
N GLU A 159 -2.25 46.61 -18.13
CA GLU A 159 -1.95 47.97 -18.63
C GLU A 159 -2.53 48.21 -20.03
N GLU A 160 -2.44 47.20 -20.89
CA GLU A 160 -2.94 47.23 -22.27
C GLU A 160 -4.06 46.19 -22.47
N ARG A 161 -4.94 46.43 -23.46
CA ARG A 161 -6.10 45.55 -23.71
C ARG A 161 -5.72 44.12 -24.15
N ASP A 162 -4.50 43.93 -24.64
CA ASP A 162 -4.00 42.67 -25.18
C ASP A 162 -3.09 41.89 -24.22
N GLU A 163 -2.90 42.37 -22.97
CA GLU A 163 -2.20 41.62 -21.92
C GLU A 163 -3.07 40.46 -21.39
N ASN A 164 -2.50 39.26 -21.27
CA ASN A 164 -3.16 38.10 -20.68
C ASN A 164 -2.85 37.99 -19.19
N VAL A 165 -3.81 37.57 -18.36
CA VAL A 165 -3.60 37.33 -16.92
C VAL A 165 -3.70 35.85 -16.63
N PHE A 166 -2.63 35.26 -16.09
CA PHE A 166 -2.55 33.84 -15.76
C PHE A 166 -2.41 33.60 -14.25
N PHE A 167 -3.40 32.95 -13.65
CA PHE A 167 -3.36 32.50 -12.26
C PHE A 167 -2.95 31.03 -12.18
N LEU A 168 -1.80 30.77 -11.57
CA LEU A 168 -1.33 29.43 -11.25
C LEU A 168 -1.59 29.14 -9.77
N VAL A 169 -2.60 28.32 -9.49
CA VAL A 169 -2.91 27.86 -8.12
C VAL A 169 -2.24 26.51 -7.90
N ASP A 170 -1.14 26.51 -7.15
CA ASP A 170 -0.39 25.29 -6.80
C ASP A 170 -0.95 24.67 -5.51
N GLN A 171 -1.03 23.34 -5.45
CA GLN A 171 -1.57 22.58 -4.30
C GLN A 171 -3.01 22.98 -3.93
N PHE A 172 -3.90 22.99 -4.92
CA PHE A 172 -5.31 23.32 -4.76
C PHE A 172 -6.03 22.42 -3.73
N GLU A 173 -5.52 21.21 -3.45
CA GLU A 173 -6.03 20.33 -2.39
C GLU A 173 -6.01 20.94 -0.98
N GLU A 174 -5.21 21.98 -0.73
CA GLU A 174 -5.14 22.64 0.57
C GLU A 174 -6.49 23.19 1.03
N LEU A 175 -7.33 23.67 0.09
CA LEU A 175 -8.71 24.12 0.35
C LEU A 175 -9.50 23.10 1.17
N PHE A 176 -9.30 21.81 0.89
CA PHE A 176 -10.02 20.72 1.54
C PHE A 176 -9.30 20.24 2.81
N ARG A 177 -7.96 20.24 2.81
CA ARG A 177 -7.14 19.84 3.97
C ARG A 177 -7.40 20.71 5.20
N TYR A 178 -7.56 22.02 5.04
CA TYR A 178 -7.82 22.91 6.17
C TYR A 178 -9.29 22.89 6.61
N ALA A 179 -10.24 22.74 5.67
CA ALA A 179 -11.66 22.57 6.01
C ALA A 179 -11.94 21.31 6.85
N GLU A 180 -11.28 20.17 6.55
CA GLU A 180 -11.38 18.94 7.37
C GLU A 180 -10.92 19.12 8.82
N ASN A 181 -9.92 19.98 9.07
CA ASN A 181 -9.29 20.13 10.38
C ASN A 181 -9.93 21.24 11.25
N ALA A 182 -10.64 22.19 10.63
CA ALA A 182 -11.10 23.39 11.32
C ALA A 182 -12.48 23.26 12.00
N ASN A 183 -13.32 22.29 11.60
CA ASN A 183 -14.67 22.06 12.14
C ASN A 183 -15.58 23.32 12.17
N THR A 184 -15.31 24.30 11.30
CA THR A 184 -16.02 25.59 11.25
C THR A 184 -16.64 25.83 9.87
N ASP A 185 -17.91 26.21 9.86
CA ASP A 185 -18.64 26.57 8.64
C ASP A 185 -17.97 27.70 7.86
N GLU A 186 -17.22 28.58 8.56
CA GLU A 186 -16.42 29.66 7.97
C GLU A 186 -15.38 29.16 6.95
N ALA A 187 -14.66 28.08 7.26
CA ALA A 187 -13.62 27.54 6.37
C ALA A 187 -14.24 26.95 5.08
N PHE A 188 -15.41 26.31 5.19
CA PHE A 188 -16.16 25.83 4.04
C PHE A 188 -16.68 26.99 3.18
N ASN A 189 -17.25 28.02 3.81
CA ASN A 189 -17.75 29.22 3.13
C ASN A 189 -16.62 29.97 2.40
N GLU A 190 -15.42 30.08 2.98
CA GLU A 190 -14.27 30.71 2.33
C GLU A 190 -13.77 29.89 1.13
N ALA A 191 -13.71 28.55 1.23
CA ALA A 191 -13.40 27.68 0.11
C ALA A 191 -14.44 27.80 -1.02
N GLN A 192 -15.74 27.89 -0.69
CA GLN A 192 -16.81 28.09 -1.67
C GLN A 192 -16.70 29.45 -2.38
N ALA A 193 -16.42 30.52 -1.64
CA ALA A 193 -16.18 31.85 -2.21
C ALA A 193 -14.98 31.84 -3.18
N TYR A 194 -13.88 31.18 -2.79
CA TYR A 194 -12.69 31.02 -3.63
C TYR A 194 -12.98 30.25 -4.94
N VAL A 195 -13.71 29.13 -4.86
CA VAL A 195 -14.12 28.37 -6.04
C VAL A 195 -15.02 29.20 -6.96
N ASN A 196 -15.95 29.98 -6.41
CA ASN A 196 -16.82 30.85 -7.20
C ASN A 196 -16.03 31.92 -7.99
N LEU A 197 -14.99 32.53 -7.40
CA LEU A 197 -14.08 33.45 -8.11
C LEU A 197 -13.42 32.78 -9.33
N VAL A 198 -12.91 31.56 -9.17
CA VAL A 198 -12.29 30.78 -10.25
C VAL A 198 -13.29 30.45 -11.35
N LEU A 199 -14.50 30.01 -10.99
CA LEU A 199 -15.56 29.68 -11.95
C LEU A 199 -15.98 30.89 -12.78
N THR A 200 -16.26 32.01 -12.13
CA THR A 200 -16.71 33.24 -12.80
C THR A 200 -15.63 33.81 -13.73
N ALA A 201 -14.35 33.73 -13.34
CA ALA A 201 -13.24 34.20 -14.16
C ALA A 201 -12.98 33.37 -15.43
N VAL A 202 -13.23 32.07 -15.39
CA VAL A 202 -13.10 31.17 -16.57
C VAL A 202 -14.32 31.26 -17.49
N GLN A 203 -15.52 31.44 -16.94
CA GLN A 203 -16.77 31.48 -17.73
C GLN A 203 -16.94 32.78 -18.53
N GLN A 204 -16.36 33.88 -18.08
CA GLN A 204 -16.43 35.16 -18.79
C GLN A 204 -15.43 35.21 -19.97
N THR A 205 -15.82 35.91 -21.03
CA THR A 205 -14.98 36.07 -22.24
C THR A 205 -14.38 37.46 -22.42
N ASN A 206 -14.86 38.45 -21.66
CA ASN A 206 -14.54 39.88 -21.78
C ASN A 206 -13.08 40.24 -21.44
N VAL A 207 -12.45 39.46 -20.57
CA VAL A 207 -11.06 39.65 -20.11
C VAL A 207 -10.29 38.34 -20.37
N PRO A 208 -9.07 38.39 -20.95
CA PRO A 208 -8.23 37.21 -21.19
C PRO A 208 -7.60 36.69 -19.87
N VAL A 209 -8.44 36.08 -19.03
CA VAL A 209 -8.03 35.40 -17.80
C VAL A 209 -7.84 33.91 -18.07
N TYR A 210 -6.72 33.37 -17.63
CA TYR A 210 -6.30 31.98 -17.74
C TYR A 210 -6.01 31.42 -16.35
N ILE A 211 -6.46 30.20 -16.04
CA ILE A 211 -6.25 29.60 -14.72
C ILE A 211 -5.72 28.16 -14.84
N ALA A 212 -4.65 27.85 -14.14
CA ALA A 212 -4.20 26.48 -13.96
C ALA A 212 -4.23 26.07 -12.49
N LEU A 213 -4.82 24.92 -12.19
CA LEU A 213 -4.83 24.33 -10.86
C LEU A 213 -3.89 23.11 -10.85
N THR A 214 -2.97 23.00 -9.90
CA THR A 214 -2.30 21.73 -9.61
C THR A 214 -2.98 21.06 -8.43
N MET A 215 -3.24 19.75 -8.52
CA MET A 215 -3.71 18.98 -7.37
C MET A 215 -3.24 17.52 -7.36
N ARG A 216 -3.30 16.86 -6.21
CA ARG A 216 -3.22 15.40 -6.17
C ARG A 216 -4.51 14.74 -6.67
N SER A 217 -4.37 13.62 -7.36
CA SER A 217 -5.48 12.90 -7.98
C SER A 217 -6.46 12.25 -6.98
N ASP A 218 -6.08 12.09 -5.71
CA ASP A 218 -6.96 11.57 -4.65
C ASP A 218 -7.97 12.61 -4.13
N PHE A 219 -7.75 13.91 -4.36
CA PHE A 219 -8.66 14.98 -3.93
C PHE A 219 -9.79 15.29 -4.93
N ILE A 220 -9.86 14.59 -6.07
CA ILE A 220 -10.96 14.74 -7.04
C ILE A 220 -12.34 14.45 -6.43
N GLY A 221 -12.40 13.57 -5.41
CA GLY A 221 -13.61 13.32 -4.63
C GLY A 221 -14.07 14.54 -3.84
N SER A 222 -13.15 15.26 -3.19
CA SER A 222 -13.43 16.49 -2.44
C SER A 222 -13.96 17.61 -3.35
N CYS A 223 -13.53 17.65 -4.62
CA CYS A 223 -14.06 18.58 -5.61
C CYS A 223 -15.53 18.32 -6.00
N SER A 224 -16.09 17.14 -5.70
CA SER A 224 -17.48 16.79 -6.08
C SER A 224 -18.55 17.65 -5.41
N ILE A 225 -18.20 18.32 -4.30
CA ILE A 225 -19.05 19.26 -3.57
C ILE A 225 -19.32 20.53 -4.38
N PHE A 226 -18.54 20.79 -5.44
CA PHE A 226 -18.61 22.01 -6.27
C PHE A 226 -18.95 21.66 -7.74
N PRO A 227 -20.24 21.59 -8.14
CA PRO A 227 -20.64 21.10 -9.47
C PRO A 227 -20.07 21.88 -10.65
N GLY A 228 -19.90 23.20 -10.52
CA GLY A 228 -19.25 24.00 -11.57
C GLY A 228 -17.79 23.62 -11.77
N LEU A 229 -17.07 23.32 -10.67
CA LEU A 229 -15.66 22.97 -10.70
C LEU A 229 -15.45 21.57 -11.29
N THR A 230 -16.29 20.59 -10.94
CA THR A 230 -16.23 19.25 -11.57
C THR A 230 -16.45 19.32 -13.08
N THR A 231 -17.34 20.19 -13.55
CA THR A 231 -17.59 20.41 -14.97
C THR A 231 -16.35 20.95 -15.68
N LEU A 232 -15.68 21.96 -15.11
CA LEU A 232 -14.41 22.48 -15.67
C LEU A 232 -13.29 21.44 -15.66
N ILE A 233 -13.13 20.69 -14.56
CA ILE A 233 -12.12 19.62 -14.46
C ILE A 233 -12.38 18.55 -15.52
N ASN A 234 -13.63 18.15 -15.75
CA ASN A 234 -13.98 17.14 -16.76
C ASN A 234 -13.67 17.61 -18.19
N HIS A 235 -13.89 18.90 -18.50
CA HIS A 235 -13.57 19.45 -19.82
C HIS A 235 -12.05 19.65 -20.02
N SER A 236 -11.33 20.09 -18.99
CA SER A 236 -9.89 20.38 -19.10
C SER A 236 -9.09 19.92 -17.89
N ASN A 237 -8.77 18.63 -17.88
CA ASN A 237 -7.74 18.06 -17.01
C ASN A 237 -6.55 17.49 -17.79
N TYR A 238 -5.42 17.37 -17.09
CA TYR A 238 -4.22 16.67 -17.52
C TYR A 238 -3.69 15.81 -16.37
N LEU A 239 -3.68 14.48 -16.54
CA LEU A 239 -3.09 13.55 -15.58
C LEU A 239 -1.61 13.35 -15.91
N VAL A 240 -0.71 13.89 -15.09
CA VAL A 240 0.75 13.82 -15.30
C VAL A 240 1.21 12.36 -15.24
N PRO A 241 1.71 11.78 -16.36
CA PRO A 241 2.18 10.41 -16.37
C PRO A 241 3.51 10.27 -15.60
N GLN A 242 3.83 9.05 -15.17
CA GLN A 242 5.18 8.74 -14.68
C GLN A 242 6.21 9.01 -15.79
N MET A 243 7.39 9.49 -15.41
CA MET A 243 8.50 9.64 -16.37
C MET A 243 8.97 8.28 -16.85
N THR A 244 9.10 8.12 -18.17
CA THR A 244 9.75 6.95 -18.78
C THR A 244 11.20 6.83 -18.32
N ARG A 245 11.82 5.67 -18.53
CA ARG A 245 13.23 5.45 -18.17
C ARG A 245 14.17 6.43 -18.88
N ASP A 246 13.86 6.80 -20.12
CA ASP A 246 14.63 7.77 -20.91
C ASP A 246 14.37 9.22 -20.47
N GLN A 247 13.13 9.56 -20.10
CA GLN A 247 12.83 10.86 -19.47
C GLN A 247 13.56 11.02 -18.14
N LYS A 248 13.54 9.99 -17.27
CA LYS A 248 14.34 9.97 -16.03
C LYS A 248 15.84 10.09 -16.32
N LYS A 249 16.34 9.48 -17.41
CA LYS A 249 17.74 9.60 -17.84
C LYS A 249 18.09 11.05 -18.22
N MET A 250 17.26 11.70 -19.05
CA MET A 250 17.44 13.09 -19.45
C MET A 250 17.41 14.05 -18.25
N ALA A 251 16.51 13.83 -17.30
CA ALA A 251 16.42 14.60 -16.05
C ALA A 251 17.64 14.42 -15.09
N ILE A 252 18.48 13.39 -15.31
CA ILE A 252 19.73 13.20 -14.57
C ILE A 252 20.92 13.79 -15.35
N GLU A 253 21.03 13.49 -16.64
CA GLU A 253 22.18 13.88 -17.46
C GLU A 253 22.17 15.35 -17.87
N GLY A 254 21.00 15.92 -18.17
CA GLY A 254 20.83 17.31 -18.63
C GLY A 254 21.33 18.36 -17.63
N PRO A 255 20.84 18.40 -16.38
CA PRO A 255 21.25 19.41 -15.40
C PRO A 255 22.75 19.35 -15.08
N ILE A 256 23.31 18.13 -15.05
CA ILE A 256 24.74 17.89 -14.85
C ILE A 256 25.56 18.47 -16.00
N ALA A 257 25.12 18.28 -17.25
CA ALA A 257 25.82 18.79 -18.42
C ALA A 257 25.77 20.33 -18.50
N VAL A 258 24.63 20.93 -18.16
CA VAL A 258 24.47 22.40 -18.11
C VAL A 258 25.37 23.02 -17.04
N ALA A 259 25.50 22.40 -15.86
CA ALA A 259 26.44 22.83 -14.82
C ALA A 259 27.92 22.46 -15.10
N GLY A 260 28.27 22.06 -16.33
CA GLY A 260 29.64 21.73 -16.74
C GLY A 260 30.20 20.41 -16.19
N GLY A 261 29.36 19.59 -15.54
CA GLY A 261 29.75 18.30 -14.98
C GLY A 261 29.73 17.15 -16.00
N ARG A 262 30.30 16.02 -15.61
CA ARG A 262 30.22 14.75 -16.36
C ARG A 262 29.75 13.64 -15.42
N VAL A 263 28.84 12.79 -15.87
CA VAL A 263 28.32 11.64 -15.10
C VAL A 263 28.66 10.32 -15.79
N SER A 264 29.03 9.30 -15.01
CA SER A 264 29.32 7.97 -15.55
C SER A 264 28.04 7.23 -15.96
N GLN A 265 28.05 6.57 -17.12
CA GLN A 265 26.91 5.75 -17.58
C GLN A 265 26.59 4.60 -16.61
N ARG A 266 27.57 4.14 -15.81
CA ARG A 266 27.36 3.13 -14.77
C ARG A 266 26.60 3.71 -13.57
N LEU A 267 26.84 4.96 -13.18
CA LEU A 267 26.07 5.64 -12.14
C LEU A 267 24.62 5.90 -12.59
N VAL A 268 24.40 6.42 -13.79
CA VAL A 268 23.04 6.68 -14.31
C VAL A 268 22.21 5.39 -14.34
N LYS A 269 22.78 4.28 -14.85
CA LYS A 269 22.12 2.96 -14.82
C LYS A 269 21.86 2.46 -13.39
N ARG A 270 22.74 2.75 -12.43
CA ARG A 270 22.55 2.39 -11.01
C ARG A 270 21.40 3.17 -10.37
N ILE A 271 21.35 4.49 -10.54
CA ILE A 271 20.27 5.34 -10.02
C ILE A 271 18.92 4.90 -10.60
N LEU A 272 18.85 4.70 -11.93
CA LEU A 272 17.63 4.22 -12.61
C LEU A 272 17.19 2.80 -12.19
N ASN A 273 18.06 2.02 -11.54
CA ASN A 273 17.71 0.71 -10.97
C ASN A 273 17.28 0.83 -9.50
N ASP A 274 18.00 1.62 -8.70
CA ASP A 274 17.70 1.82 -7.27
C ASP A 274 16.36 2.54 -7.03
N VAL A 275 15.86 3.26 -8.05
CA VAL A 275 14.54 3.95 -8.05
C VAL A 275 13.36 3.02 -8.37
N GLY A 276 13.60 1.95 -9.14
CA GLY A 276 12.55 1.06 -9.63
C GLY A 276 11.38 1.77 -10.34
N ASN A 277 10.18 1.22 -10.13
CA ASN A 277 8.91 1.68 -10.70
C ASN A 277 7.96 2.30 -9.65
N GLU A 278 8.49 2.68 -8.49
CA GLU A 278 7.68 3.29 -7.42
C GLU A 278 7.20 4.70 -7.79
N GLN A 279 6.00 5.03 -7.30
CA GLN A 279 5.43 6.37 -7.39
C GLN A 279 6.11 7.30 -6.37
N ASP A 280 6.11 8.61 -6.63
CA ASP A 280 6.65 9.67 -5.75
C ASP A 280 8.18 9.75 -5.56
N GLN A 281 8.97 9.05 -6.39
CA GLN A 281 10.43 8.98 -6.23
C GLN A 281 11.22 10.23 -6.69
N LEU A 282 10.65 11.11 -7.52
CA LEU A 282 11.43 12.20 -8.16
C LEU A 282 12.11 13.17 -7.17
N PRO A 283 11.48 13.66 -6.08
CA PRO A 283 12.13 14.54 -5.11
C PRO A 283 13.24 13.84 -4.32
N ILE A 284 13.13 12.51 -4.13
CA ILE A 284 14.14 11.71 -3.45
C ILE A 284 15.38 11.55 -4.34
N ILE A 285 15.17 11.33 -5.64
CA ILE A 285 16.23 11.31 -6.66
C ILE A 285 16.93 12.66 -6.72
N GLN A 286 16.17 13.76 -6.78
CA GLN A 286 16.69 15.13 -6.84
C GLN A 286 17.52 15.46 -5.58
N HIS A 287 17.07 15.07 -4.39
CA HIS A 287 17.84 15.21 -3.15
C HIS A 287 19.11 14.34 -3.13
N ALA A 288 19.02 13.09 -3.58
CA ALA A 288 20.19 12.20 -3.65
C ALA A 288 21.23 12.71 -4.67
N LEU A 289 20.79 13.28 -5.79
CA LEU A 289 21.66 13.90 -6.80
C LEU A 289 22.31 15.18 -6.29
N MET A 290 21.55 16.07 -5.64
CA MET A 290 22.08 17.26 -4.95
C MET A 290 23.24 16.87 -4.03
N ARG A 291 22.99 15.92 -3.12
CA ARG A 291 24.00 15.40 -2.19
C ARG A 291 25.19 14.73 -2.89
N THR A 292 24.94 13.97 -3.96
CA THR A 292 26.01 13.33 -4.75
C THR A 292 26.88 14.37 -5.45
N TRP A 293 26.28 15.46 -5.93
CA TRP A 293 26.98 16.60 -6.54
C TRP A 293 27.83 17.34 -5.51
N ASP A 294 27.27 17.71 -4.35
CA ASP A 294 28.02 18.38 -3.27
C ASP A 294 29.23 17.54 -2.84
N TYR A 295 29.03 16.24 -2.63
CA TYR A 295 30.09 15.32 -2.26
C TYR A 295 31.15 15.18 -3.37
N TRP A 296 30.73 15.10 -4.63
CA TRP A 296 31.64 15.03 -5.79
C TRP A 296 32.43 16.34 -5.95
N LEU A 297 31.81 17.51 -5.81
CA LEU A 297 32.46 18.80 -5.96
C LEU A 297 33.64 18.98 -4.98
N VAL A 298 33.47 18.49 -3.74
CA VAL A 298 34.49 18.55 -2.68
C VAL A 298 35.55 17.44 -2.79
N ASN A 299 35.20 16.25 -3.29
CA ASN A 299 36.06 15.05 -3.22
C ASN A 299 36.51 14.49 -4.59
N ARG A 300 36.34 15.23 -5.69
CA ARG A 300 36.76 14.82 -7.05
C ARG A 300 38.25 15.08 -7.31
N ASP A 301 38.87 14.19 -8.09
CA ASP A 301 40.06 14.58 -8.84
C ASP A 301 39.67 15.53 -10.00
N PRO A 302 40.58 16.42 -10.50
CA PRO A 302 40.24 17.49 -11.44
C PRO A 302 39.58 17.09 -12.78
N THR A 303 39.61 15.81 -13.14
CA THR A 303 38.99 15.27 -14.36
C THR A 303 38.01 14.11 -14.09
N GLU A 304 37.70 13.80 -12.83
CA GLU A 304 36.89 12.64 -12.48
C GLU A 304 35.38 12.91 -12.69
N PRO A 305 34.65 12.08 -13.45
CA PRO A 305 33.20 12.20 -13.56
C PRO A 305 32.49 11.78 -12.27
N MET A 306 31.28 12.29 -12.07
CA MET A 306 30.41 11.84 -10.98
C MET A 306 30.07 10.35 -11.16
N ASP A 307 30.38 9.54 -10.15
CA ASP A 307 30.38 8.08 -10.27
C ASP A 307 29.85 7.37 -9.00
N ILE A 308 29.71 6.05 -9.07
CA ILE A 308 29.12 5.18 -8.04
C ILE A 308 29.77 5.37 -6.67
N ARG A 309 31.06 5.75 -6.60
CA ARG A 309 31.75 6.08 -5.33
C ARG A 309 31.04 7.21 -4.58
N HIS A 310 30.76 8.32 -5.25
CA HIS A 310 30.15 9.52 -4.67
C HIS A 310 28.70 9.24 -4.25
N TYR A 311 27.96 8.52 -5.08
CA TYR A 311 26.57 8.13 -4.81
C TYR A 311 26.43 7.12 -3.66
N ASN A 312 27.40 6.20 -3.51
CA ASN A 312 27.47 5.30 -2.36
C ASN A 312 27.83 6.05 -1.06
N ALA A 313 28.75 7.03 -1.13
CA ALA A 313 29.19 7.80 0.04
C ALA A 313 28.05 8.59 0.69
N VAL A 314 27.08 9.06 -0.10
CA VAL A 314 25.87 9.74 0.39
C VAL A 314 24.70 8.79 0.65
N GLY A 315 24.92 7.47 0.73
CA GLY A 315 23.87 6.50 1.11
C GLY A 315 22.84 6.13 0.03
N LYS A 316 23.05 6.54 -1.23
CA LYS A 316 22.13 6.29 -2.38
C LYS A 316 20.73 6.90 -2.18
N VAL A 317 19.84 6.74 -3.17
CA VAL A 317 18.41 7.12 -3.07
C VAL A 317 17.72 6.57 -1.82
N SER A 318 18.08 5.37 -1.36
CA SER A 318 17.46 4.72 -0.20
C SER A 318 17.81 5.32 1.17
N GLN A 319 18.98 5.95 1.34
CA GLN A 319 19.39 6.49 2.64
C GLN A 319 19.83 7.96 2.63
N ALA A 320 20.14 8.58 1.49
CA ALA A 320 20.66 9.96 1.42
C ALA A 320 19.82 10.96 2.21
N LEU A 321 18.49 10.89 2.08
CA LEU A 321 17.57 11.77 2.79
C LEU A 321 17.60 11.53 4.31
N SER A 322 17.69 10.27 4.75
CA SER A 322 17.76 9.89 6.17
C SER A 322 19.12 10.25 6.79
N GLN A 323 20.22 10.06 6.04
CA GLN A 323 21.56 10.45 6.48
C GLN A 323 21.65 11.97 6.65
N HIS A 324 21.19 12.74 5.67
CA HIS A 324 21.21 14.20 5.76
C HIS A 324 20.30 14.76 6.87
N ALA A 325 19.12 14.17 7.09
CA ALA A 325 18.25 14.57 8.19
C ALA A 325 18.86 14.20 9.56
N ASN A 326 19.58 13.06 9.65
CA ASN A 326 20.33 12.70 10.86
C ASN A 326 21.56 13.61 11.09
N GLU A 327 22.30 14.02 10.05
CA GLU A 327 23.39 15.01 10.18
C GLU A 327 22.86 16.32 10.76
N ALA A 328 21.76 16.84 10.21
CA ALA A 328 21.10 18.05 10.69
C ALA A 328 20.56 17.89 12.13
N PHE A 329 20.10 16.70 12.51
CA PHE A 329 19.71 16.43 13.89
C PHE A 329 20.92 16.32 14.83
N GLU A 330 22.01 15.68 14.41
CA GLU A 330 23.17 15.46 15.28
C GLU A 330 24.00 16.73 15.53
N GLU A 331 23.97 17.71 14.62
CA GLU A 331 24.52 19.06 14.78
C GLU A 331 23.90 19.87 15.93
N LEU A 332 22.69 19.50 16.38
CA LEU A 332 21.96 20.21 17.45
C LEU A 332 22.47 19.85 18.86
N ASN A 333 22.33 20.78 19.80
CA ASN A 333 22.61 20.53 21.21
C ASN A 333 21.51 19.65 21.87
N ALA A 334 21.73 19.18 23.11
CA ALA A 334 20.81 18.25 23.77
C ALA A 334 19.38 18.80 23.93
N ARG A 335 19.21 20.09 24.24
CA ARG A 335 17.89 20.73 24.39
C ARG A 335 17.23 20.98 23.03
N GLU A 336 18.02 21.40 22.05
CA GLU A 336 17.56 21.56 20.65
C GLU A 336 17.11 20.22 20.03
N LYS A 337 17.73 19.10 20.42
CA LYS A 337 17.32 17.74 20.01
C LYS A 337 15.94 17.36 20.58
N GLU A 338 15.64 17.73 21.82
CA GLU A 338 14.28 17.55 22.40
C GLU A 338 13.25 18.40 21.66
N ILE A 339 13.57 19.68 21.42
CA ILE A 339 12.70 20.61 20.65
C ILE A 339 12.47 20.07 19.23
N ALA A 340 13.50 19.54 18.56
CA ALA A 340 13.38 18.93 17.24
C ALA A 340 12.48 17.69 17.24
N GLU A 341 12.56 16.82 18.25
CA GLU A 341 11.66 15.67 18.38
C GLU A 341 10.20 16.10 18.55
N VAL A 342 9.93 17.09 19.41
CA VAL A 342 8.58 17.65 19.61
C VAL A 342 8.09 18.32 18.33
N LEU A 343 8.93 19.11 17.66
CA LEU A 343 8.63 19.76 16.38
C LEU A 343 8.17 18.74 15.34
N PHE A 344 8.98 17.70 15.11
CA PHE A 344 8.69 16.70 14.07
C PHE A 344 7.47 15.83 14.40
N LYS A 345 7.24 15.47 15.67
CA LYS A 345 5.97 14.81 16.11
C LYS A 345 4.76 15.72 15.96
N SER A 346 4.93 17.03 16.15
CA SER A 346 3.82 17.99 16.08
C SER A 346 3.37 18.25 14.65
N ILE A 347 4.31 18.38 13.71
CA ILE A 347 4.05 18.70 12.30
C ILE A 347 3.66 17.50 11.41
N THR A 348 3.56 16.31 12.00
CA THR A 348 3.23 15.06 11.32
C THR A 348 2.04 14.37 11.98
N GLU A 349 1.30 13.60 11.19
CA GLU A 349 0.19 12.79 11.67
C GLU A 349 0.10 11.51 10.86
N LYS A 350 -0.48 10.46 11.45
CA LYS A 350 -0.64 9.15 10.80
C LYS A 350 -2.12 8.81 10.73
N ARG A 351 -2.67 8.70 9.52
CA ARG A 351 -4.08 8.32 9.28
C ARG A 351 -4.25 6.79 9.43
N GLN A 352 -5.51 6.33 9.52
CA GLN A 352 -5.85 4.91 9.70
C GLN A 352 -5.37 4.01 8.54
N ASP A 353 -5.13 4.57 7.37
CA ASP A 353 -4.55 3.92 6.19
C ASP A 353 -3.03 3.65 6.31
N ASN A 354 -2.46 3.91 7.51
CA ASN A 354 -1.05 3.74 7.83
C ASN A 354 -0.13 4.74 7.08
N ARG A 355 -0.68 5.74 6.37
CA ARG A 355 0.09 6.78 5.67
C ARG A 355 0.34 7.97 6.59
N GLY A 356 1.56 8.51 6.51
CA GLY A 356 1.92 9.78 7.14
C GLY A 356 1.40 10.96 6.33
N THR A 357 0.66 11.86 6.96
CA THR A 357 0.16 13.12 6.42
C THR A 357 0.80 14.31 7.16
N ARG A 358 0.94 15.45 6.49
CA ARG A 358 1.49 16.67 7.10
C ARG A 358 0.43 17.40 7.92
N ARG A 359 0.77 17.82 9.15
CA ARG A 359 -0.09 18.60 10.06
C ARG A 359 0.57 19.95 10.38
N PRO A 360 0.36 21.01 9.58
CA PRO A 360 0.98 22.32 9.82
C PRO A 360 0.72 22.83 11.24
N SER A 361 1.75 23.39 11.90
CA SER A 361 1.68 23.85 13.30
C SER A 361 2.32 25.23 13.46
N LYS A 362 1.73 26.10 14.28
CA LYS A 362 2.25 27.44 14.58
C LYS A 362 3.43 27.39 15.55
N ILE A 363 4.35 28.35 15.45
CA ILE A 363 5.52 28.44 16.34
C ILE A 363 5.12 28.62 17.81
N SER A 364 4.12 29.45 18.12
CA SER A 364 3.52 29.57 19.46
C SER A 364 3.13 28.21 20.07
N LEU A 365 2.38 27.39 19.31
CA LEU A 365 1.98 26.05 19.76
C LEU A 365 3.18 25.11 19.92
N LEU A 366 4.18 25.21 19.04
CA LEU A 366 5.41 24.40 19.11
C LEU A 366 6.27 24.77 20.34
N SER A 367 6.32 26.05 20.70
CA SER A 367 6.94 26.57 21.92
C SER A 367 6.25 26.04 23.17
N GLU A 368 4.92 26.09 23.22
CA GLU A 368 4.12 25.55 24.32
C GLU A 368 4.31 24.03 24.48
N LEU A 369 4.29 23.27 23.37
CA LEU A 369 4.46 21.81 23.39
C LEU A 369 5.89 21.37 23.79
N ALA A 370 6.90 22.16 23.46
CA ALA A 370 8.30 21.86 23.78
C ALA A 370 8.74 22.41 25.16
N GLU A 371 7.91 23.21 25.82
CA GLU A 371 8.26 23.99 27.03
C GLU A 371 9.54 24.83 26.80
N ALA A 372 9.64 25.49 25.64
CA ALA A 372 10.83 26.23 25.18
C ALA A 372 10.46 27.62 24.66
N ASP A 373 11.41 28.56 24.66
CA ASP A 373 11.18 29.91 24.12
C ASP A 373 10.95 29.87 22.59
N GLU A 374 10.16 30.82 22.06
CA GLU A 374 9.90 30.89 20.62
C GLU A 374 11.20 31.06 19.81
N GLN A 375 12.20 31.78 20.33
CA GLN A 375 13.48 31.93 19.64
C GLN A 375 14.25 30.61 19.56
N ASP A 376 14.11 29.72 20.55
CA ASP A 376 14.76 28.41 20.54
C ASP A 376 14.13 27.51 19.47
N VAL A 377 12.81 27.54 19.35
CA VAL A 377 12.06 26.84 18.28
C VAL A 377 12.45 27.38 16.90
N ILE A 378 12.52 28.70 16.73
CA ILE A 378 12.94 29.34 15.47
C ILE A 378 14.35 28.88 15.06
N ARG A 379 15.32 28.87 15.99
CA ARG A 379 16.70 28.40 15.69
C ARG A 379 16.74 26.94 15.24
N VAL A 380 15.94 26.06 15.86
CA VAL A 380 15.82 24.66 15.44
C VAL A 380 15.18 24.55 14.06
N VAL A 381 14.09 25.29 13.79
CA VAL A 381 13.45 25.31 12.47
C VAL A 381 14.40 25.80 11.39
N ASP A 382 15.08 26.92 11.61
CA ASP A 382 16.11 27.49 10.71
C ASP A 382 17.21 26.48 10.38
N HIS A 383 17.65 25.68 11.36
CA HIS A 383 18.63 24.64 11.15
C HIS A 383 18.19 23.56 10.12
N PHE A 384 16.90 23.23 10.08
CA PHE A 384 16.31 22.25 9.14
C PHE A 384 15.78 22.87 7.83
N ARG A 385 15.75 24.21 7.70
CA ARG A 385 15.34 24.91 6.45
C ARG A 385 16.45 25.72 5.75
N LYS A 386 17.65 25.83 6.33
CA LYS A 386 18.81 26.57 5.76
C LYS A 386 19.17 26.11 4.34
N SER A 387 19.95 26.92 3.61
CA SER A 387 20.38 26.57 2.24
C SER A 387 21.01 25.16 2.18
N GLY A 388 20.64 24.38 1.16
CA GLY A 388 20.95 22.94 1.04
C GLY A 388 20.07 21.99 1.88
N ARG A 389 19.38 22.47 2.91
CA ARG A 389 18.47 21.72 3.78
C ARG A 389 17.03 22.22 3.65
N SER A 390 16.31 21.76 2.64
CA SER A 390 14.87 22.08 2.50
C SER A 390 13.99 20.96 3.08
N PHE A 391 14.06 20.73 4.40
CA PHE A 391 13.21 19.74 5.07
C PHE A 391 11.89 20.33 5.58
N LEU A 392 11.89 21.62 5.93
CA LEU A 392 10.75 22.36 6.46
C LEU A 392 10.36 23.53 5.54
N MET A 393 9.08 23.90 5.57
CA MET A 393 8.52 25.13 5.03
C MET A 393 8.05 26.04 6.19
N PRO A 394 8.03 27.38 6.04
CA PRO A 394 8.39 28.17 4.86
C PRO A 394 9.90 28.19 4.59
N SER A 395 10.33 28.57 3.38
CA SER A 395 11.76 28.63 3.00
C SER A 395 12.56 29.63 3.85
N ALA A 396 13.87 29.39 4.02
CA ALA A 396 14.74 30.18 4.91
C ALA A 396 14.73 31.72 4.68
N HIS A 397 14.39 32.18 3.48
CA HIS A 397 14.32 33.62 3.16
C HIS A 397 13.09 34.32 3.78
N ILE A 398 12.09 33.56 4.23
CA ILE A 398 10.90 34.09 4.89
C ILE A 398 11.20 34.15 6.40
N PRO A 399 11.17 35.33 7.05
CA PRO A 399 11.34 35.45 8.49
C PRO A 399 10.21 34.73 9.25
N LEU A 400 10.51 34.24 10.45
CA LEU A 400 9.54 33.50 11.27
C LEU A 400 9.04 34.35 12.43
N HIS A 401 7.74 34.25 12.68
CA HIS A 401 7.00 34.91 13.73
C HIS A 401 6.11 33.90 14.48
N SER A 402 5.60 34.27 15.66
CA SER A 402 4.80 33.39 16.54
C SER A 402 3.61 32.69 15.86
N ASP A 403 3.02 33.33 14.85
CA ASP A 403 1.88 32.85 14.07
C ASP A 403 2.26 32.04 12.82
N SER A 404 3.55 32.00 12.46
CA SER A 404 4.06 31.33 11.27
C SER A 404 3.81 29.82 11.33
N LEU A 405 3.27 29.26 10.25
CA LEU A 405 2.95 27.84 10.13
C LEU A 405 4.14 27.05 9.59
N ILE A 406 4.64 26.10 10.40
CA ILE A 406 5.70 25.18 10.02
C ILE A 406 5.11 23.85 9.55
N GLU A 407 5.59 23.34 8.42
CA GLU A 407 5.27 21.99 7.92
C GLU A 407 6.46 21.33 7.21
N LEU A 408 6.35 20.03 6.93
CA LEU A 408 7.33 19.30 6.12
C LEU A 408 7.31 19.77 4.65
N SER A 409 8.47 19.95 4.03
CA SER A 409 8.57 20.24 2.59
C SER A 409 8.11 19.05 1.72
N HIS A 410 8.35 17.80 2.15
CA HIS A 410 7.89 16.61 1.41
C HIS A 410 7.54 15.41 2.30
N GLU A 411 6.46 14.70 1.97
CA GLU A 411 5.95 13.53 2.73
C GLU A 411 6.94 12.34 2.73
N SER A 412 7.80 12.24 1.72
CA SER A 412 8.83 11.20 1.64
C SER A 412 9.81 11.22 2.81
N LEU A 413 9.95 12.35 3.53
CA LEU A 413 10.75 12.39 4.75
C LEU A 413 10.20 11.44 5.82
N MET A 414 8.88 11.36 6.00
CA MET A 414 8.23 10.44 6.96
C MET A 414 8.45 8.96 6.60
N ARG A 415 8.61 8.65 5.30
CA ARG A 415 8.85 7.28 4.81
C ARG A 415 10.30 6.84 4.98
N ILE A 416 11.26 7.74 4.68
CA ILE A 416 12.68 7.38 4.53
C ILE A 416 13.49 7.70 5.79
N TRP A 417 13.19 8.79 6.50
CA TRP A 417 13.92 9.13 7.72
C TRP A 417 13.49 8.19 8.86
N THR A 418 14.37 7.24 9.17
CA THR A 418 14.08 6.15 10.11
C THR A 418 13.72 6.65 11.51
N ARG A 419 14.38 7.72 11.98
CA ARG A 419 14.09 8.37 13.27
C ARG A 419 12.70 9.00 13.28
N LEU A 420 12.33 9.73 12.23
CA LEU A 420 11.00 10.31 12.09
C LEU A 420 9.90 9.26 12.04
N ASN A 421 10.11 8.15 11.34
CA ASN A 421 9.14 7.06 11.28
C ASN A 421 8.86 6.46 12.68
N VAL A 422 9.90 6.28 13.51
CA VAL A 422 9.75 5.88 14.92
C VAL A 422 8.98 6.94 15.72
N TRP A 423 9.34 8.23 15.60
CA TRP A 423 8.65 9.31 16.29
C TRP A 423 7.16 9.43 15.92
N VAL A 424 6.81 9.29 14.64
CA VAL A 424 5.43 9.28 14.12
C VAL A 424 4.65 8.07 14.68
N ALA A 425 5.29 6.90 14.80
CA ALA A 425 4.67 5.74 15.41
C ALA A 425 4.44 5.90 16.92
N ASP A 426 5.46 6.38 17.66
CA ASP A 426 5.35 6.68 19.10
C ASP A 426 4.25 7.72 19.40
N GLU A 427 4.14 8.77 18.59
CA GLU A 427 3.10 9.80 18.72
C GLU A 427 1.70 9.24 18.41
N TYR A 428 1.57 8.42 17.36
CA TYR A 428 0.31 7.77 17.01
C TYR A 428 -0.19 6.81 18.11
N GLU A 429 0.68 5.96 18.65
CA GLU A 429 0.35 5.08 19.77
C GLU A 429 -0.01 5.88 21.02
N SER A 430 0.70 6.98 21.29
CA SER A 430 0.42 7.89 22.40
C SER A 430 -0.96 8.55 22.26
N ALA A 431 -1.28 9.09 21.09
CA ALA A 431 -2.56 9.72 20.78
C ALA A 431 -3.72 8.72 20.85
N GLN A 432 -3.55 7.49 20.36
CA GLN A 432 -4.57 6.44 20.49
C GLN A 432 -4.83 6.05 21.95
N MET A 433 -3.77 5.90 22.76
CA MET A 433 -3.91 5.60 24.18
C MET A 433 -4.67 6.71 24.92
N TYR A 434 -4.34 7.98 24.63
CA TYR A 434 -5.02 9.12 25.22
C TYR A 434 -6.50 9.21 24.79
N LYS A 435 -6.82 9.03 23.51
CA LYS A 435 -8.23 9.02 23.05
C LYS A 435 -9.04 7.92 23.74
N ARG A 436 -8.52 6.68 23.80
CA ARG A 436 -9.15 5.59 24.56
C ARG A 436 -9.38 5.94 26.04
N LEU A 437 -8.44 6.64 26.67
CA LEU A 437 -8.55 7.06 28.06
C LEU A 437 -9.62 8.16 28.26
N SER A 438 -9.67 9.17 27.38
CA SER A 438 -10.70 10.22 27.48
C SER A 438 -12.10 9.69 27.16
N ASP A 439 -12.24 8.82 26.15
CA ASP A 439 -13.50 8.13 25.82
C ASP A 439 -14.02 7.32 27.02
N ALA A 440 -13.15 6.53 27.66
CA ALA A 440 -13.51 5.77 28.84
C ALA A 440 -13.88 6.66 30.04
N ALA A 441 -13.18 7.78 30.23
CA ALA A 441 -13.50 8.76 31.26
C ALA A 441 -14.85 9.46 31.00
N ALA A 442 -15.18 9.75 29.74
CA ALA A 442 -16.48 10.27 29.32
C ALA A 442 -17.61 9.27 29.60
N MET A 443 -17.43 8.01 29.19
CA MET A 443 -18.43 6.96 29.43
C MET A 443 -18.61 6.66 30.92
N TYR A 444 -17.54 6.75 31.73
CA TYR A 444 -17.60 6.59 33.18
C TYR A 444 -18.39 7.74 33.84
N GLN A 445 -18.17 8.98 33.41
CA GLN A 445 -18.93 10.15 33.89
C GLN A 445 -20.44 10.05 33.59
N ILE A 446 -20.80 9.40 32.48
CA ILE A 446 -22.20 9.13 32.09
C ILE A 446 -22.73 7.83 32.74
N GLY A 447 -21.90 7.12 33.53
CA GLY A 447 -22.28 5.88 34.23
C GLY A 447 -22.41 4.64 33.33
N LYS A 448 -21.93 4.70 32.08
CA LYS A 448 -22.02 3.59 31.10
C LYS A 448 -20.89 2.55 31.22
N THR A 449 -19.76 2.92 31.82
CA THR A 449 -18.59 2.06 32.01
C THR A 449 -18.06 2.14 33.44
N GLY A 450 -17.29 1.12 33.85
CA GLY A 450 -16.56 1.13 35.13
C GLY A 450 -15.13 1.68 35.01
N LEU A 451 -14.45 1.79 36.15
CA LEU A 451 -13.03 2.12 36.23
C LEU A 451 -12.15 1.04 35.58
N TRP A 452 -10.98 1.43 35.05
CA TRP A 452 -10.07 0.53 34.36
C TRP A 452 -9.39 -0.47 35.31
N ARG A 453 -9.17 -1.69 34.81
CA ARG A 453 -8.47 -2.79 35.49
C ARG A 453 -7.29 -3.26 34.62
N PRO A 454 -6.35 -4.06 35.14
CA PRO A 454 -5.35 -4.70 34.30
C PRO A 454 -6.01 -5.60 33.24
N PRO A 455 -5.50 -5.65 31.99
CA PRO A 455 -4.23 -5.06 31.55
C PRO A 455 -4.28 -3.56 31.21
N ASP A 456 -5.43 -3.00 30.80
CA ASP A 456 -5.51 -1.62 30.27
C ASP A 456 -5.02 -0.55 31.24
N LEU A 457 -5.36 -0.67 32.54
CA LEU A 457 -4.86 0.24 33.58
C LEU A 457 -3.31 0.27 33.64
N GLN A 458 -2.66 -0.88 33.47
CA GLN A 458 -1.21 -0.97 33.55
C GLN A 458 -0.54 -0.44 32.29
N LEU A 459 -1.15 -0.65 31.11
CA LEU A 459 -0.71 -0.04 29.85
C LEU A 459 -0.79 1.49 29.93
N ALA A 460 -1.88 2.03 30.47
CA ALA A 460 -2.09 3.47 30.64
C ALA A 460 -1.09 4.11 31.62
N LEU A 461 -0.83 3.48 32.78
CA LEU A 461 0.16 3.97 33.75
C LEU A 461 1.60 3.91 33.18
N ASN A 462 1.94 2.85 32.45
CA ASN A 462 3.24 2.75 31.76
C ASN A 462 3.38 3.82 30.67
N TRP A 463 2.32 4.07 29.89
CA TRP A 463 2.27 5.13 28.89
C TRP A 463 2.45 6.52 29.52
N GLN A 464 1.68 6.85 30.57
CA GLN A 464 1.77 8.13 31.28
C GLN A 464 3.19 8.37 31.81
N LYS A 465 3.83 7.32 32.36
CA LYS A 465 5.21 7.38 32.86
C LYS A 465 6.27 7.52 31.76
N LYS A 466 6.05 6.92 30.58
CA LYS A 466 6.95 7.02 29.41
C LYS A 466 6.83 8.38 28.73
N GLN A 467 5.62 8.79 28.37
CA GLN A 467 5.36 9.92 27.48
C GLN A 467 5.11 11.26 28.19
N LYS A 468 4.74 11.26 29.48
CA LYS A 468 4.47 12.48 30.28
C LYS A 468 3.61 13.53 29.54
N PRO A 469 2.39 13.19 29.09
CA PRO A 469 1.56 14.07 28.27
C PRO A 469 1.26 15.39 28.99
N THR A 470 1.44 16.52 28.28
CA THR A 470 1.05 17.85 28.74
C THR A 470 -0.39 18.17 28.36
N ARG A 471 -0.99 19.18 28.99
CA ARG A 471 -2.35 19.66 28.65
C ARG A 471 -2.43 20.12 27.19
N ALA A 472 -1.46 20.94 26.74
CA ALA A 472 -1.37 21.43 25.37
C ALA A 472 -1.27 20.29 24.34
N TRP A 473 -0.47 19.25 24.64
CA TRP A 473 -0.39 18.05 23.81
C TRP A 473 -1.73 17.32 23.72
N ALA A 474 -2.43 17.16 24.85
CA ALA A 474 -3.67 16.40 24.91
C ALA A 474 -4.83 17.11 24.19
N GLN A 475 -4.92 18.44 24.31
CA GLN A 475 -5.94 19.27 23.63
C GLN A 475 -5.89 19.14 22.09
N ARG A 476 -4.76 18.72 21.50
CA ARG A 476 -4.64 18.39 20.06
C ARG A 476 -5.49 17.18 19.62
N TYR A 477 -6.04 16.42 20.57
CA TYR A 477 -6.71 15.14 20.36
C TYR A 477 -8.08 15.03 21.06
N ASP A 478 -8.21 15.56 22.27
CA ASP A 478 -9.46 15.69 23.04
C ASP A 478 -9.26 16.71 24.19
N GLU A 479 -10.20 17.63 24.36
CA GLU A 479 -10.05 18.77 25.29
C GLU A 479 -10.05 18.37 26.78
N ALA A 480 -10.61 17.21 27.14
CA ALA A 480 -10.93 16.85 28.51
C ALA A 480 -9.78 16.15 29.27
N PHE A 481 -8.57 16.69 29.17
CA PHE A 481 -7.36 16.13 29.77
C PHE A 481 -7.49 15.89 31.29
N GLU A 482 -8.00 16.88 32.02
CA GLU A 482 -8.16 16.80 33.48
C GLU A 482 -9.10 15.66 33.88
N ARG A 483 -10.20 15.45 33.13
CA ARG A 483 -11.14 14.34 33.32
C ARG A 483 -10.46 12.99 33.11
N ALA A 484 -9.65 12.86 32.05
CA ALA A 484 -8.91 11.64 31.73
C ALA A 484 -7.88 11.28 32.82
N VAL A 485 -7.15 12.28 33.35
CA VAL A 485 -6.19 12.09 34.47
C VAL A 485 -6.90 11.67 35.75
N VAL A 486 -7.98 12.36 36.14
CA VAL A 486 -8.77 12.01 37.35
C VAL A 486 -9.36 10.60 37.26
N PHE A 487 -9.81 10.18 36.08
CA PHE A 487 -10.30 8.83 35.83
C PHE A 487 -9.20 7.76 35.97
N LEU A 488 -7.99 8.03 35.45
CA LEU A 488 -6.84 7.13 35.57
C LEU A 488 -6.37 6.99 37.03
N ASP A 489 -6.26 8.10 37.76
CA ASP A 489 -5.89 8.09 39.18
C ASP A 489 -6.94 7.38 40.05
N SER A 490 -8.23 7.63 39.79
CA SER A 490 -9.34 6.93 40.44
C SER A 490 -9.29 5.42 40.18
N SER A 491 -9.00 5.01 38.93
CA SER A 491 -8.82 3.61 38.56
C SER A 491 -7.63 2.96 39.29
N ARG A 492 -6.48 3.65 39.39
CA ARG A 492 -5.33 3.18 40.18
C ARG A 492 -5.67 3.01 41.66
N ILE A 493 -6.24 4.05 42.29
CA ILE A 493 -6.52 4.06 43.74
C ILE A 493 -7.53 2.97 44.11
N THR A 494 -8.60 2.82 43.33
CA THR A 494 -9.60 1.76 43.57
C THR A 494 -9.02 0.37 43.35
N TYR A 495 -8.19 0.14 42.33
CA TYR A 495 -7.53 -1.15 42.11
C TYR A 495 -6.56 -1.52 43.25
N GLU A 496 -5.76 -0.58 43.74
CA GLU A 496 -4.90 -0.80 44.92
C GLU A 496 -5.70 -1.07 46.19
N ALA A 497 -6.84 -0.40 46.37
CA ALA A 497 -7.77 -0.64 47.47
C ALA A 497 -8.46 -2.02 47.35
N GLU A 498 -8.84 -2.44 46.14
CA GLU A 498 -9.37 -3.77 45.87
C GLU A 498 -8.35 -4.87 46.15
N LEU A 499 -7.09 -4.72 45.71
CA LEU A 499 -6.01 -5.67 46.03
C LEU A 499 -5.82 -5.83 47.54
N LYS A 500 -5.69 -4.71 48.27
CA LYS A 500 -5.58 -4.72 49.75
C LYS A 500 -6.82 -5.35 50.40
N ASN A 501 -8.02 -5.09 49.87
CA ASN A 501 -9.24 -5.72 50.34
C ASN A 501 -9.30 -7.22 50.01
N GLN A 502 -8.81 -7.67 48.85
CA GLN A 502 -8.73 -9.09 48.51
C GLN A 502 -7.75 -9.83 49.41
N GLU A 503 -6.58 -9.27 49.72
CA GLU A 503 -5.66 -9.84 50.72
C GLU A 503 -6.31 -9.92 52.11
N LEU A 504 -7.01 -8.87 52.54
CA LEU A 504 -7.76 -8.86 53.81
C LEU A 504 -8.92 -9.86 53.79
N LEU A 505 -9.59 -10.04 52.65
CA LEU A 505 -10.67 -11.00 52.47
C LEU A 505 -10.15 -12.43 52.47
N GLN A 506 -9.01 -12.74 51.84
CA GLN A 506 -8.36 -14.05 51.93
C GLN A 506 -7.96 -14.35 53.39
N LYS A 507 -7.34 -13.39 54.09
CA LYS A 507 -7.02 -13.50 55.53
C LYS A 507 -8.28 -13.69 56.38
N ARG A 508 -9.40 -13.03 56.05
CA ARG A 508 -10.71 -13.21 56.71
C ARG A 508 -11.40 -14.52 56.33
N GLN A 509 -11.27 -15.01 55.10
CA GLN A 509 -11.80 -16.29 54.64
C GLN A 509 -11.08 -17.45 55.32
N LEU A 510 -9.75 -17.40 55.45
CA LEU A 510 -8.98 -18.38 56.23
C LEU A 510 -9.41 -18.40 57.71
N ARG A 511 -9.72 -17.23 58.31
CA ARG A 511 -10.30 -17.16 59.67
C ARG A 511 -11.75 -17.68 59.71
N ARG A 512 -12.59 -17.33 58.72
CA ARG A 512 -13.98 -17.77 58.64
C ARG A 512 -14.08 -19.28 58.40
N ALA A 513 -13.24 -19.88 57.57
CA ALA A 513 -13.18 -21.32 57.36
C ALA A 513 -12.91 -22.09 58.67
N ARG A 514 -11.99 -21.58 59.51
CA ARG A 514 -11.77 -22.11 60.87
C ARG A 514 -12.99 -21.98 61.79
N ILE A 515 -13.81 -20.93 61.62
CA ILE A 515 -15.02 -20.69 62.43
C ILE A 515 -16.23 -21.47 61.87
N THR A 516 -16.39 -21.60 60.55
CA THR A 516 -17.50 -22.35 59.95
C THR A 516 -17.35 -23.85 60.18
N ALA A 517 -16.12 -24.36 60.31
CA ALA A 517 -15.88 -25.72 60.81
C ALA A 517 -16.45 -25.95 62.23
N ILE A 518 -16.50 -24.91 63.07
CA ILE A 518 -17.10 -24.96 64.41
C ILE A 518 -18.63 -24.78 64.32
N VAL A 519 -19.12 -23.83 63.50
CA VAL A 519 -20.56 -23.51 63.38
C VAL A 519 -21.36 -24.59 62.64
N LEU A 520 -20.77 -25.29 61.66
CA LEU A 520 -21.43 -26.45 61.02
C LEU A 520 -21.66 -27.61 62.00
N GLY A 521 -20.90 -27.67 63.11
CA GLY A 521 -21.17 -28.58 64.22
C GLY A 521 -22.44 -28.25 65.02
N GLY A 522 -23.00 -27.03 64.88
CA GLY A 522 -24.21 -26.59 65.61
C GLY A 522 -25.41 -26.23 64.73
N ALA A 523 -25.22 -25.83 63.46
CA ALA A 523 -26.31 -25.38 62.59
C ALA A 523 -27.31 -26.48 62.19
N THR A 524 -26.91 -27.76 62.30
CA THR A 524 -27.78 -28.94 62.14
C THR A 524 -28.95 -28.99 63.13
N ILE A 525 -28.95 -28.15 64.18
CA ILE A 525 -29.96 -28.15 65.24
C ILE A 525 -31.14 -27.19 64.96
N VAL A 526 -30.98 -26.17 64.11
CA VAL A 526 -31.92 -25.01 64.04
C VAL A 526 -32.90 -25.04 62.85
N SER A 527 -32.52 -25.65 61.72
CA SER A 527 -33.31 -25.60 60.46
C SER A 527 -34.73 -26.21 60.54
N ILE A 528 -35.05 -26.88 61.63
CA ILE A 528 -36.35 -27.50 61.93
C ILE A 528 -37.45 -26.45 62.19
N LEU A 529 -37.11 -25.19 62.52
CA LEU A 529 -38.06 -24.20 63.06
C LEU A 529 -38.74 -23.24 62.07
N PHE A 530 -38.18 -22.96 60.88
CA PHE A 530 -38.55 -21.76 60.08
C PHE A 530 -39.51 -21.97 58.90
N LEU A 531 -39.96 -23.20 58.64
CA LEU A 531 -40.94 -23.51 57.57
C LEU A 531 -42.35 -22.95 57.85
N VAL A 532 -42.53 -22.25 58.97
CA VAL A 532 -43.75 -21.55 59.42
C VAL A 532 -43.90 -20.15 58.78
N PHE A 533 -42.97 -19.77 57.89
CA PHE A 533 -43.22 -19.06 56.63
C PHE A 533 -44.56 -18.29 56.48
N GLY A 534 -44.47 -16.98 56.26
CA GLY A 534 -44.60 -16.39 54.92
C GLY A 534 -45.93 -16.52 54.14
N TYR A 535 -46.92 -17.23 54.66
CA TYR A 535 -48.23 -17.40 54.02
C TYR A 535 -49.11 -16.12 54.10
N THR A 536 -48.70 -15.14 54.92
CA THR A 536 -49.56 -14.04 55.39
C THR A 536 -49.51 -12.75 54.58
N GLN A 537 -48.55 -12.54 53.67
CA GLN A 537 -48.16 -11.18 53.25
C GLN A 537 -48.44 -10.78 51.78
N ARG A 538 -49.29 -11.51 51.05
CA ARG A 538 -49.48 -11.32 49.59
C ARG A 538 -50.53 -10.27 49.17
N LEU A 539 -51.16 -9.55 50.10
CA LEU A 539 -52.50 -8.95 49.86
C LEU A 539 -52.56 -7.43 49.54
N GLU A 540 -51.48 -6.65 49.68
CA GLU A 540 -51.59 -5.16 49.74
C GLU A 540 -51.29 -4.39 48.43
N ALA A 541 -50.81 -5.04 47.37
CA ALA A 541 -50.03 -4.36 46.31
C ALA A 541 -50.81 -3.70 45.13
N LEU A 542 -52.08 -3.29 45.29
CA LEU A 542 -52.95 -2.90 44.14
C LEU A 542 -53.36 -1.43 44.01
N GLN A 543 -52.88 -0.50 44.84
CA GLN A 543 -53.60 0.76 45.10
C GLN A 543 -53.21 2.05 44.33
N GLN A 544 -52.07 2.14 43.62
CA GLN A 544 -51.54 3.46 43.20
C GLN A 544 -51.14 3.56 41.71
N LYS A 545 -52.10 3.85 40.82
CA LYS A 545 -51.87 3.99 39.37
C LYS A 545 -52.40 5.30 38.74
N GLU A 546 -53.04 6.18 39.51
CA GLU A 546 -54.00 7.17 38.94
C GLU A 546 -53.44 8.58 38.65
N ILE A 547 -52.17 8.88 38.93
CA ILE A 547 -51.66 10.26 39.00
C ILE A 547 -50.86 10.65 37.72
N ALA A 548 -51.51 10.60 36.55
CA ALA A 548 -50.84 10.81 35.25
C ALA A 548 -51.42 11.92 34.34
N GLU A 549 -52.62 12.45 34.60
CA GLU A 549 -53.41 13.12 33.52
C GLU A 549 -53.36 14.66 33.42
N LYS A 550 -52.64 15.38 34.30
CA LYS A 550 -52.72 16.85 34.31
C LYS A 550 -51.71 17.57 33.41
N GLN A 551 -52.15 17.85 32.17
CA GLN A 551 -51.87 19.08 31.39
C GLN A 551 -50.41 19.25 30.89
N LYS A 552 -50.06 19.44 29.61
CA LYS A 552 -50.76 19.66 28.32
C LYS A 552 -51.71 20.88 28.23
N ILE A 553 -51.61 21.57 27.09
CA ILE A 553 -52.45 22.68 26.58
C ILE A 553 -51.97 24.09 27.02
N ILE A 554 -52.19 25.08 26.13
CA ILE A 554 -51.95 26.54 26.25
C ILE A 554 -50.48 26.96 26.02
N ALA A 555 -50.13 27.81 25.03
CA ALA A 555 -50.85 28.25 23.83
C ALA A 555 -49.86 28.76 22.75
N GLU A 556 -50.26 28.62 21.48
CA GLU A 556 -49.69 29.34 20.34
C GLU A 556 -50.15 30.82 20.34
N GLU A 557 -49.44 31.74 19.66
CA GLU A 557 -50.03 32.65 18.64
C GLU A 557 -49.07 33.76 18.11
N LYS A 558 -49.20 34.03 16.79
CA LYS A 558 -49.07 35.35 16.07
C LYS A 558 -47.66 35.99 15.87
N SER A 559 -47.36 36.71 14.77
CA SER A 559 -48.11 37.05 13.52
C SER A 559 -47.21 37.48 12.32
N SER A 560 -47.82 37.61 11.13
CA SER A 560 -47.31 38.24 9.88
C SER A 560 -47.51 39.79 9.91
N GLU A 561 -47.32 40.67 8.90
CA GLU A 561 -47.19 40.59 7.41
C GLU A 561 -46.64 41.91 6.77
N ALA A 562 -46.71 42.03 5.43
CA ALA A 562 -46.99 43.27 4.64
C ALA A 562 -45.88 44.08 3.91
N ASP A 563 -45.28 43.50 2.86
CA ASP A 563 -45.58 43.72 1.41
C ASP A 563 -45.92 45.13 0.80
N LYS A 564 -45.57 45.30 -0.51
CA LYS A 564 -45.97 46.33 -1.56
C LYS A 564 -45.24 47.69 -1.58
N SER A 565 -44.67 48.19 -2.69
CA SER A 565 -45.36 48.49 -3.98
C SER A 565 -44.47 49.14 -5.08
N ARG A 566 -44.84 48.91 -6.38
CA ARG A 566 -44.85 49.80 -7.60
C ARG A 566 -43.64 50.71 -7.92
N VAL A 567 -43.16 50.87 -9.16
CA VAL A 567 -43.71 50.80 -10.55
C VAL A 567 -44.81 51.84 -10.88
N LEU A 568 -44.40 53.06 -11.24
CA LEU A 568 -45.06 53.98 -12.19
C LEU A 568 -44.18 55.23 -12.46
N ALA A 569 -43.71 55.47 -13.69
CA ALA A 569 -43.06 56.74 -14.05
C ALA A 569 -43.08 57.06 -15.57
N GLU A 570 -42.09 56.59 -16.32
CA GLU A 570 -41.62 57.31 -17.52
C GLU A 570 -41.86 56.57 -18.84
N GLN A 571 -43.14 56.31 -19.10
CA GLN A 571 -43.64 55.71 -20.33
C GLN A 571 -44.07 56.75 -21.40
N LYS A 572 -43.58 58.01 -21.31
CA LYS A 572 -44.14 59.18 -22.03
C LYS A 572 -43.18 59.96 -22.95
N ALA A 573 -42.00 59.43 -23.24
CA ALA A 573 -41.07 60.01 -24.23
C ALA A 573 -41.41 59.53 -25.67
N GLU A 574 -42.68 59.64 -26.06
CA GLU A 574 -43.29 58.77 -27.08
C GLU A 574 -43.19 59.31 -28.53
N GLU A 575 -43.64 60.54 -28.81
CA GLU A 575 -44.20 60.84 -30.15
C GLU A 575 -43.37 61.75 -31.07
N ALA A 576 -42.31 62.40 -30.59
CA ALA A 576 -41.61 63.45 -31.35
C ALA A 576 -40.81 62.95 -32.58
N THR A 577 -40.49 61.65 -32.65
CA THR A 577 -39.60 61.07 -33.67
C THR A 577 -40.27 60.70 -35.00
N ARG A 578 -41.60 60.80 -35.09
CA ARG A 578 -42.36 60.06 -36.11
C ARG A 578 -42.57 60.76 -37.47
N GLN A 579 -42.51 62.09 -37.53
CA GLN A 579 -42.87 62.85 -38.75
C GLN A 579 -41.69 63.25 -39.65
N LYS A 580 -40.44 63.22 -39.16
CA LYS A 580 -39.27 63.61 -39.96
C LYS A 580 -38.92 62.60 -41.08
N ASN A 581 -39.26 61.33 -40.87
CA ASN A 581 -38.71 60.20 -41.64
C ASN A 581 -39.35 59.97 -43.03
N ILE A 582 -40.38 60.73 -43.41
CA ILE A 582 -41.21 60.41 -44.59
C ILE A 582 -40.67 61.03 -45.89
N ALA A 583 -39.92 62.14 -45.81
CA ALA A 583 -39.42 62.85 -46.99
C ALA A 583 -38.05 62.34 -47.51
N GLU A 584 -37.17 61.85 -46.62
CA GLU A 584 -35.88 61.25 -46.99
C GLU A 584 -36.05 59.87 -47.64
N ASP A 585 -37.19 59.20 -47.40
CA ASP A 585 -37.49 57.83 -47.82
C ASP A 585 -37.85 57.68 -49.32
N ALA A 586 -38.00 58.79 -50.06
CA ALA A 586 -38.34 58.77 -51.49
C ALA A 586 -37.11 58.69 -52.40
N ASN A 587 -36.11 59.57 -52.20
CA ASN A 587 -34.90 59.60 -53.03
C ASN A 587 -33.99 58.39 -52.77
N LYS A 588 -33.97 57.89 -51.54
CA LYS A 588 -33.17 56.71 -51.16
C LYS A 588 -33.56 55.45 -51.94
N LYS A 589 -34.84 55.30 -52.33
CA LYS A 589 -35.38 54.09 -52.98
C LYS A 589 -34.88 53.84 -54.40
N LEU A 590 -34.47 54.88 -55.14
CA LEU A 590 -33.98 54.72 -56.51
C LEU A 590 -32.49 54.36 -56.55
N GLU A 591 -31.70 54.92 -55.63
CA GLU A 591 -30.28 54.58 -55.43
C GLU A 591 -30.14 53.16 -54.84
N ASP A 592 -30.99 52.82 -53.85
CA ASP A 592 -31.14 51.46 -53.32
C ASP A 592 -31.43 50.44 -54.45
N ALA A 593 -32.23 50.78 -55.46
CA ALA A 593 -32.60 49.84 -56.51
C ALA A 593 -31.43 49.43 -57.41
N LEU A 594 -30.55 50.37 -57.77
CA LEU A 594 -29.33 50.09 -58.53
C LEU A 594 -28.29 49.34 -57.68
N LEU A 595 -28.10 49.77 -56.43
CA LEU A 595 -27.25 49.04 -55.46
C LEU A 595 -27.73 47.61 -55.23
N ARG A 596 -29.05 47.38 -55.14
CA ARG A 596 -29.63 46.03 -54.96
C ARG A 596 -29.37 45.09 -56.14
N ILE A 597 -29.38 45.58 -57.38
CA ILE A 597 -29.11 44.73 -58.55
C ILE A 597 -27.62 44.36 -58.63
N GLN A 598 -26.73 45.33 -58.39
CA GLN A 598 -25.29 45.08 -58.40
C GLN A 598 -24.84 44.22 -57.20
N ALA A 599 -25.47 44.43 -56.04
CA ALA A 599 -25.33 43.56 -54.88
C ALA A 599 -25.93 42.17 -55.11
N ALA A 600 -27.02 42.01 -55.88
CA ALA A 600 -27.58 40.69 -56.20
C ALA A 600 -26.60 39.84 -57.02
N VAL A 601 -25.96 40.40 -58.05
CA VAL A 601 -24.98 39.65 -58.86
C VAL A 601 -23.76 39.26 -58.03
N LEU A 602 -23.21 40.19 -57.24
CA LEU A 602 -22.10 39.89 -56.32
C LEU A 602 -22.51 38.90 -55.22
N ALA A 603 -23.74 38.97 -54.72
CA ALA A 603 -24.27 38.01 -53.75
C ALA A 603 -24.49 36.62 -54.35
N GLU A 604 -24.77 36.51 -55.65
CA GLU A 604 -24.98 35.22 -56.31
C GLU A 604 -23.65 34.54 -56.69
N GLU A 605 -22.61 35.32 -57.05
CA GLU A 605 -21.23 34.82 -57.14
C GLU A 605 -20.67 34.42 -55.76
N ALA A 606 -20.85 35.28 -54.74
CA ALA A 606 -20.48 34.96 -53.37
C ALA A 606 -21.23 33.72 -52.84
N ALA A 607 -22.53 33.61 -53.06
CA ALA A 607 -23.33 32.44 -52.65
C ALA A 607 -22.87 31.16 -53.36
N LYS A 608 -22.32 31.25 -54.58
CA LYS A 608 -21.77 30.11 -55.30
C LYS A 608 -20.40 29.69 -54.77
N GLU A 609 -19.54 30.64 -54.41
CA GLU A 609 -18.26 30.38 -53.75
C GLU A 609 -18.47 29.84 -52.33
N ASP A 610 -19.42 30.40 -51.59
CA ASP A 610 -19.84 29.93 -50.27
C ASP A 610 -20.50 28.56 -50.36
N ALA A 611 -21.30 28.26 -51.39
CA ALA A 611 -21.81 26.91 -51.62
C ALA A 611 -20.68 25.89 -51.86
N GLN A 612 -19.60 26.27 -52.55
CA GLN A 612 -18.41 25.43 -52.72
C GLN A 612 -17.62 25.26 -51.42
N LYS A 613 -17.41 26.33 -50.65
CA LYS A 613 -16.81 26.27 -49.30
C LYS A 613 -17.62 25.39 -48.37
N ASN A 614 -18.94 25.57 -48.33
CA ASN A 614 -19.87 24.77 -47.53
C ASN A 614 -19.85 23.28 -47.95
N LEU A 615 -19.71 22.97 -49.24
CA LEU A 615 -19.60 21.59 -49.71
C LEU A 615 -18.25 20.95 -49.32
N PHE A 616 -17.16 21.72 -49.33
CA PHE A 616 -15.85 21.28 -48.82
C PHE A 616 -15.84 21.11 -47.30
N ILE A 617 -16.47 22.03 -46.55
CA ILE A 617 -16.68 21.92 -45.10
C ILE A 617 -17.51 20.66 -44.80
N ALA A 618 -18.62 20.42 -45.50
CA ALA A 618 -19.44 19.22 -45.32
C ALA A 618 -18.71 17.91 -45.64
N GLN A 619 -17.72 17.92 -46.55
CA GLN A 619 -16.83 16.78 -46.78
C GLN A 619 -15.87 16.55 -45.59
N ILE A 620 -15.25 17.61 -45.06
CA ILE A 620 -14.41 17.54 -43.86
C ILE A 620 -15.23 17.09 -42.64
N GLU A 621 -16.45 17.59 -42.46
CA GLU A 621 -17.37 17.16 -41.39
C GLU A 621 -17.76 15.68 -41.55
N ARG A 622 -18.00 15.21 -42.78
CA ARG A 622 -18.28 13.80 -43.05
C ARG A 622 -17.08 12.90 -42.72
N ASP A 623 -15.88 13.30 -43.09
CA ASP A 623 -14.67 12.49 -42.84
C ASP A 623 -14.23 12.53 -41.38
N THR A 624 -14.35 13.68 -40.71
CA THR A 624 -14.18 13.75 -39.25
C THR A 624 -15.24 12.93 -38.52
N ALA A 625 -16.51 12.96 -38.94
CA ALA A 625 -17.55 12.09 -38.39
C ALA A 625 -17.26 10.59 -38.64
N ASN A 626 -16.68 10.22 -39.79
CA ASN A 626 -16.23 8.84 -40.06
C ASN A 626 -15.08 8.42 -39.13
N VAL A 627 -14.10 9.31 -38.89
CA VAL A 627 -13.00 9.07 -37.93
C VAL A 627 -13.55 8.95 -36.50
N GLN A 628 -14.48 9.81 -36.09
CA GLN A 628 -15.13 9.73 -34.78
C GLN A 628 -15.95 8.43 -34.62
N ARG A 629 -16.65 7.98 -35.67
CA ARG A 629 -17.34 6.68 -35.66
C ARG A 629 -16.39 5.50 -35.51
N ARG A 630 -15.20 5.53 -36.15
CA ARG A 630 -14.17 4.50 -35.95
C ARG A 630 -13.64 4.50 -34.52
N LYS A 631 -13.27 5.67 -33.99
CA LYS A 631 -12.85 5.82 -32.58
C LYS A 631 -13.93 5.36 -31.60
N ALA A 632 -15.20 5.67 -31.86
CA ALA A 632 -16.33 5.22 -31.04
C ALA A 632 -16.51 3.69 -31.08
N ALA A 633 -16.30 3.05 -32.24
CA ALA A 633 -16.32 1.59 -32.37
C ALA A 633 -15.14 0.92 -31.65
N GLU A 634 -13.94 1.50 -31.75
CA GLU A 634 -12.75 1.04 -31.00
C GLU A 634 -12.96 1.18 -29.48
N ASN A 635 -13.48 2.33 -29.03
CA ASN A 635 -13.85 2.56 -27.63
C ASN A 635 -14.94 1.60 -27.15
N LEU A 636 -15.92 1.24 -27.99
CA LEU A 636 -16.94 0.24 -27.67
C LEU A 636 -16.31 -1.15 -27.49
N ILE A 637 -15.35 -1.54 -28.34
CA ILE A 637 -14.63 -2.82 -28.22
C ILE A 637 -13.77 -2.84 -26.95
N ALA A 638 -13.08 -1.73 -26.64
CA ALA A 638 -12.32 -1.59 -25.40
C ALA A 638 -13.24 -1.67 -24.17
N ALA A 639 -14.36 -0.95 -24.17
CA ALA A 639 -15.35 -0.98 -23.09
C ALA A 639 -15.97 -2.37 -22.90
N LYS A 640 -16.24 -3.12 -23.98
CA LYS A 640 -16.68 -4.52 -23.89
C LYS A 640 -15.63 -5.43 -23.25
N ARG A 641 -14.36 -5.31 -23.64
CA ARG A 641 -13.25 -6.09 -23.04
C ARG A 641 -13.06 -5.78 -21.56
N GLU A 642 -13.14 -4.50 -21.16
CA GLU A 642 -13.06 -4.13 -19.75
C GLU A 642 -14.31 -4.55 -18.96
N TYR A 643 -15.50 -4.56 -19.58
CA TYR A 643 -16.71 -5.14 -18.98
C TYR A 643 -16.59 -6.66 -18.78
N GLU A 644 -16.16 -7.42 -19.80
CA GLU A 644 -15.90 -8.86 -19.70
C GLU A 644 -14.84 -9.17 -18.62
N ARG A 645 -13.81 -8.33 -18.51
CA ARG A 645 -12.77 -8.43 -17.47
C ARG A 645 -13.32 -8.13 -16.07
N ALA A 646 -14.16 -7.11 -15.93
CA ALA A 646 -14.80 -6.75 -14.66
C ALA A 646 -15.78 -7.85 -14.20
N ASP A 647 -16.58 -8.40 -15.10
CA ASP A 647 -17.49 -9.53 -14.83
C ASP A 647 -16.71 -10.78 -14.41
N LYS A 648 -15.65 -11.13 -15.13
CA LYS A 648 -14.74 -12.23 -14.75
C LYS A 648 -14.19 -12.05 -13.32
N LEU A 649 -13.73 -10.85 -12.98
CA LEU A 649 -13.22 -10.55 -11.63
C LEU A 649 -14.32 -10.59 -10.55
N LEU A 650 -15.55 -10.14 -10.87
CA LEU A 650 -16.71 -10.24 -9.99
C LEU A 650 -17.05 -11.71 -9.70
N MET A 651 -17.11 -12.56 -10.71
CA MET A 651 -17.45 -13.98 -10.57
C MET A 651 -16.38 -14.76 -9.79
N LEU A 652 -15.09 -14.46 -10.00
CA LEU A 652 -14.00 -15.00 -9.17
C LEU A 652 -14.05 -14.50 -7.72
N THR A 653 -14.52 -13.27 -7.49
CA THR A 653 -14.74 -12.74 -6.13
C THR A 653 -15.90 -13.45 -5.44
N LYS A 654 -17.03 -13.67 -6.15
CA LYS A 654 -18.15 -14.49 -5.64
C LYS A 654 -17.73 -15.94 -5.35
N ALA A 655 -16.87 -16.54 -6.18
CA ALA A 655 -16.29 -17.86 -5.92
C ALA A 655 -15.55 -17.91 -4.58
N ARG A 656 -14.67 -16.94 -4.32
CA ARG A 656 -13.94 -16.85 -3.05
C ARG A 656 -14.85 -16.53 -1.85
N ALA A 657 -15.92 -15.75 -2.05
CA ALA A 657 -16.91 -15.49 -1.01
C ALA A 657 -17.66 -16.78 -0.60
N MET A 658 -18.16 -17.56 -1.57
CA MET A 658 -18.77 -18.87 -1.31
C MET A 658 -17.80 -19.83 -0.60
N ALA A 659 -16.53 -19.85 -1.00
CA ALA A 659 -15.49 -20.64 -0.33
C ALA A 659 -15.27 -20.18 1.12
N GLY A 660 -15.21 -18.87 1.38
CA GLY A 660 -15.09 -18.30 2.72
C GLY A 660 -16.26 -18.66 3.64
N VAL A 661 -17.51 -18.57 3.13
CA VAL A 661 -18.71 -18.98 3.86
C VAL A 661 -18.69 -20.49 4.14
N SER A 662 -18.33 -21.32 3.17
CA SER A 662 -18.15 -22.76 3.36
C SER A 662 -17.18 -23.07 4.51
N ILE A 663 -16.02 -22.39 4.57
CA ILE A 663 -15.04 -22.55 5.65
C ILE A 663 -15.60 -22.15 7.02
N GLN A 664 -16.49 -21.16 7.10
CA GLN A 664 -17.07 -20.69 8.36
C GLN A 664 -18.34 -21.45 8.82
N MET A 665 -18.93 -22.28 7.96
CA MET A 665 -20.21 -22.91 8.24
C MET A 665 -20.07 -24.26 8.94
N ASP A 666 -20.31 -24.28 10.25
CA ASP A 666 -20.21 -25.48 11.09
C ASP A 666 -21.51 -26.28 11.21
N ASP A 667 -22.68 -25.63 11.09
CA ASP A 667 -23.99 -26.24 11.41
C ASP A 667 -24.55 -27.14 10.28
N ASP A 668 -24.46 -26.74 9.00
CA ASP A 668 -24.92 -27.54 7.85
C ASP A 668 -23.73 -28.03 7.00
N LYS A 669 -23.38 -29.31 7.18
CA LYS A 669 -22.32 -29.99 6.43
C LYS A 669 -22.65 -30.15 4.94
N ASN A 670 -23.93 -30.35 4.61
CA ASN A 670 -24.37 -30.54 3.24
C ASN A 670 -24.22 -29.22 2.48
N LEU A 671 -24.73 -28.12 3.06
CA LEU A 671 -24.59 -26.79 2.48
C LEU A 671 -23.12 -26.33 2.41
N ALA A 672 -22.29 -26.63 3.42
CA ALA A 672 -20.86 -26.33 3.36
C ALA A 672 -20.16 -27.04 2.18
N GLY A 673 -20.50 -28.32 1.93
CA GLY A 673 -20.03 -29.06 0.76
C GLY A 673 -20.52 -28.48 -0.57
N LEU A 674 -21.79 -28.11 -0.66
CA LEU A 674 -22.38 -27.47 -1.84
C LEU A 674 -21.70 -26.13 -2.17
N LEU A 675 -21.49 -25.26 -1.18
CA LEU A 675 -20.82 -23.97 -1.40
C LEU A 675 -19.36 -24.15 -1.84
N ALA A 676 -18.61 -25.09 -1.26
CA ALA A 676 -17.23 -25.39 -1.69
C ALA A 676 -17.20 -25.91 -3.14
N LYS A 677 -18.12 -26.81 -3.50
CA LYS A 677 -18.27 -27.35 -4.86
C LYS A 677 -18.66 -26.25 -5.86
N GLN A 678 -19.61 -25.39 -5.51
CA GLN A 678 -20.07 -24.29 -6.36
C GLN A 678 -18.98 -23.23 -6.55
N ALA A 679 -18.20 -22.92 -5.50
CA ALA A 679 -17.03 -22.06 -5.58
C ALA A 679 -15.98 -22.60 -6.56
N TYR A 680 -15.70 -23.92 -6.54
CA TYR A 680 -14.81 -24.57 -7.50
C TYR A 680 -15.34 -24.43 -8.94
N ILE A 681 -16.63 -24.73 -9.17
CA ILE A 681 -17.25 -24.62 -10.50
C ILE A 681 -17.12 -23.20 -11.06
N PHE A 682 -17.40 -22.17 -10.24
CA PHE A 682 -17.25 -20.77 -10.62
C PHE A 682 -15.79 -20.39 -10.91
N ASN A 683 -14.86 -20.79 -10.04
CA ASN A 683 -13.44 -20.52 -10.23
C ASN A 683 -12.94 -21.14 -11.54
N THR A 684 -13.30 -22.40 -11.85
CA THR A 684 -12.90 -23.05 -13.11
C THR A 684 -13.57 -22.41 -14.34
N ARG A 685 -14.87 -22.12 -14.27
CA ARG A 685 -15.65 -21.54 -15.39
C ARG A 685 -15.14 -20.16 -15.80
N HIS A 686 -14.71 -19.34 -14.85
CA HIS A 686 -14.20 -17.98 -15.08
C HIS A 686 -12.66 -17.94 -15.13
N GLU A 687 -12.01 -19.04 -15.51
CA GLU A 687 -10.55 -19.15 -15.70
C GLU A 687 -9.73 -18.61 -14.51
N GLY A 688 -10.19 -18.93 -13.30
CA GLY A 688 -9.50 -18.66 -12.06
C GLY A 688 -8.25 -19.53 -11.88
N LYS A 689 -7.54 -19.29 -10.78
CA LYS A 689 -6.29 -20.01 -10.50
C LYS A 689 -6.59 -21.47 -10.16
N LYS A 690 -5.87 -22.41 -10.79
CA LYS A 690 -6.03 -23.85 -10.53
C LYS A 690 -5.84 -24.17 -9.05
N TYR A 691 -4.76 -23.68 -8.45
CA TYR A 691 -4.41 -23.86 -7.04
C TYR A 691 -4.78 -22.62 -6.21
N ASP A 692 -6.02 -22.11 -6.33
CA ASP A 692 -6.48 -21.01 -5.47
C ASP A 692 -6.64 -21.47 -4.00
N PRO A 693 -5.97 -20.83 -3.03
CA PRO A 693 -5.99 -21.28 -1.63
C PRO A 693 -7.37 -21.26 -0.98
N PHE A 694 -8.25 -20.32 -1.36
CA PHE A 694 -9.59 -20.25 -0.77
C PHE A 694 -10.43 -21.44 -1.24
N ILE A 695 -10.33 -21.78 -2.54
CA ILE A 695 -11.05 -22.91 -3.14
C ILE A 695 -10.53 -24.24 -2.57
N HIS A 696 -9.21 -24.45 -2.53
CA HIS A 696 -8.62 -25.68 -1.96
C HIS A 696 -9.02 -25.85 -0.49
N ASN A 697 -8.83 -24.81 0.34
CA ASN A 697 -9.15 -24.87 1.76
C ASN A 697 -10.66 -25.11 2.01
N ALA A 698 -11.56 -24.53 1.21
CA ALA A 698 -13.00 -24.77 1.34
C ALA A 698 -13.37 -26.22 1.01
N LEU A 699 -12.85 -26.77 -0.09
CA LEU A 699 -13.07 -28.16 -0.48
C LEU A 699 -12.52 -29.13 0.58
N TYR A 700 -11.31 -28.87 1.09
CA TYR A 700 -10.71 -29.66 2.17
C TYR A 700 -11.53 -29.59 3.48
N THR A 701 -11.95 -28.39 3.88
CA THR A 701 -12.72 -28.17 5.13
C THR A 701 -14.12 -28.79 5.05
N ALA A 702 -14.76 -28.74 3.88
CA ALA A 702 -16.01 -29.47 3.66
C ALA A 702 -15.79 -30.99 3.83
N LEU A 703 -14.75 -31.57 3.21
CA LEU A 703 -14.46 -32.99 3.32
C LEU A 703 -14.09 -33.43 4.74
N THR A 704 -13.34 -32.63 5.52
CA THR A 704 -13.07 -32.96 6.94
C THR A 704 -14.33 -32.90 7.81
N ARG A 705 -15.28 -31.99 7.54
CA ARG A 705 -16.58 -31.97 8.25
C ARG A 705 -17.45 -33.18 7.91
N ILE A 706 -17.45 -33.60 6.64
CA ILE A 706 -18.26 -34.73 6.13
C ILE A 706 -17.67 -36.08 6.58
N LYS A 707 -16.36 -36.32 6.35
CA LYS A 707 -15.69 -37.61 6.60
C LYS A 707 -14.98 -37.71 7.96
N GLY A 708 -14.84 -36.60 8.69
CA GLY A 708 -14.06 -36.51 9.93
C GLY A 708 -12.67 -35.91 9.70
N SER A 709 -12.10 -35.28 10.74
CA SER A 709 -10.82 -34.55 10.66
C SER A 709 -9.61 -35.45 10.37
N SER A 710 -9.74 -36.76 10.55
CA SER A 710 -8.71 -37.77 10.30
C SER A 710 -8.90 -38.53 8.98
N TYR A 711 -9.80 -38.10 8.08
CA TYR A 711 -10.14 -38.89 6.89
C TYR A 711 -8.96 -39.20 5.97
N ASN A 712 -7.93 -38.34 6.00
CA ASN A 712 -6.70 -38.45 5.21
C ASN A 712 -5.47 -38.76 6.08
N ALA A 713 -5.68 -39.27 7.30
CA ALA A 713 -4.66 -39.57 8.28
C ALA A 713 -4.53 -41.08 8.53
N LEU A 714 -3.31 -41.58 8.41
CA LEU A 714 -2.91 -42.96 8.63
C LEU A 714 -2.17 -43.06 9.95
N ARG A 715 -2.78 -43.76 10.91
CA ARG A 715 -2.15 -44.02 12.21
C ARG A 715 -1.19 -45.19 12.09
N VAL A 716 0.07 -44.95 12.39
CA VAL A 716 1.13 -45.96 12.31
C VAL A 716 0.95 -47.00 13.43
N PRO A 717 0.88 -48.32 13.12
CA PRO A 717 0.72 -49.37 14.12
C PRO A 717 1.93 -49.46 15.06
N GLY A 718 1.68 -49.50 16.38
CA GLY A 718 2.74 -49.69 17.36
C GLY A 718 2.60 -48.78 18.58
N VAL A 719 3.72 -48.21 19.02
CA VAL A 719 3.77 -47.35 20.21
C VAL A 719 3.11 -46.00 19.91
N SER A 720 2.27 -45.52 20.83
CA SER A 720 1.70 -44.17 20.75
C SER A 720 2.81 -43.12 20.93
N ARG A 721 2.79 -42.05 20.12
CA ARG A 721 3.84 -41.01 20.05
C ARG A 721 5.21 -41.48 19.52
N ASN A 722 5.18 -42.40 18.56
CA ASN A 722 6.35 -42.70 17.74
C ASN A 722 6.50 -41.63 16.65
N ARG A 723 7.57 -40.84 16.73
CA ARG A 723 7.91 -39.86 15.69
C ARG A 723 8.29 -40.59 14.40
N ILE A 724 7.60 -40.27 13.31
CA ILE A 724 7.93 -40.76 11.98
C ILE A 724 8.86 -39.73 11.31
N ASN A 725 10.13 -40.10 11.18
CA ASN A 725 11.20 -39.16 10.82
C ASN A 725 11.34 -38.95 9.32
N SER A 726 11.00 -39.93 8.50
CA SER A 726 11.17 -39.85 7.04
C SER A 726 10.19 -40.74 6.26
N VAL A 727 9.90 -40.35 5.01
CA VAL A 727 9.06 -41.05 4.04
C VAL A 727 9.70 -41.09 2.65
N ALA A 728 9.71 -42.28 2.03
CA ALA A 728 10.12 -42.47 0.64
C ALA A 728 8.95 -43.00 -0.19
N VAL A 729 8.67 -42.37 -1.33
CA VAL A 729 7.58 -42.77 -2.25
C VAL A 729 8.15 -43.51 -3.45
N SER A 730 7.51 -44.62 -3.83
CA SER A 730 7.90 -45.43 -4.98
C SER A 730 7.72 -44.65 -6.28
N SER A 731 8.71 -44.72 -7.15
CA SER A 731 8.63 -44.08 -8.47
C SER A 731 7.95 -44.97 -9.52
N ASN A 732 7.68 -46.23 -9.22
CA ASN A 732 7.04 -47.20 -10.14
C ASN A 732 5.67 -47.72 -9.66
N SER A 733 5.26 -47.44 -8.42
CA SER A 733 4.01 -47.91 -7.83
C SER A 733 3.42 -46.91 -6.83
N ASN A 734 2.15 -47.08 -6.46
CA ASN A 734 1.48 -46.29 -5.43
C ASN A 734 1.82 -46.76 -3.99
N THR A 735 3.05 -47.24 -3.79
CA THR A 735 3.59 -47.67 -2.49
C THR A 735 4.45 -46.54 -1.90
N PHE A 736 4.43 -46.38 -0.57
CA PHE A 736 5.43 -45.58 0.14
C PHE A 736 5.99 -46.36 1.33
N TYR A 737 7.15 -45.96 1.82
CA TYR A 737 7.76 -46.50 3.04
C TYR A 737 8.05 -45.36 4.01
N ALA A 738 7.87 -45.60 5.30
CA ALA A 738 8.06 -44.60 6.34
C ALA A 738 8.89 -45.15 7.50
N ALA A 739 9.78 -44.32 8.05
CA ALA A 739 10.77 -44.71 9.06
C ALA A 739 10.45 -44.12 10.43
N GLY A 740 10.30 -44.98 11.43
CA GLY A 740 9.99 -44.60 12.82
C GLY A 740 11.23 -44.40 13.70
N ALA A 741 11.11 -43.50 14.68
CA ALA A 741 12.10 -43.32 15.74
C ALA A 741 12.21 -44.53 16.68
N ASP A 742 11.23 -45.45 16.65
CA ASP A 742 11.29 -46.79 17.27
C ASP A 742 12.19 -47.79 16.52
N GLY A 743 12.81 -47.38 15.40
CA GLY A 743 13.69 -48.24 14.60
C GLY A 743 12.95 -49.13 13.61
N ARG A 744 11.62 -49.00 13.46
CA ARG A 744 10.83 -49.75 12.48
C ARG A 744 10.73 -49.05 11.13
N ILE A 745 10.41 -49.84 10.12
CA ILE A 745 10.02 -49.36 8.79
C ILE A 745 8.61 -49.89 8.48
N PHE A 746 7.75 -48.99 8.04
CA PHE A 746 6.37 -49.26 7.68
C PHE A 746 6.20 -49.12 6.17
N ARG A 747 5.30 -49.92 5.59
CA ARG A 747 4.93 -49.85 4.17
C ARG A 747 3.48 -49.41 4.08
N GLY A 748 3.21 -48.39 3.26
CA GLY A 748 1.87 -47.92 2.97
C GLY A 748 1.53 -47.96 1.49
N ASN A 749 0.23 -47.84 1.19
CA ASN A 749 -0.31 -47.79 -0.16
C ASN A 749 -1.25 -46.58 -0.26
N LEU A 750 -1.11 -45.81 -1.35
CA LEU A 750 -1.86 -44.57 -1.58
C LEU A 750 -3.30 -44.81 -2.05
N ASP A 751 -3.53 -45.86 -2.84
CA ASP A 751 -4.84 -46.16 -3.46
C ASP A 751 -5.89 -46.51 -2.40
N ASN A 752 -5.52 -47.36 -1.45
CA ASN A 752 -6.42 -47.83 -0.40
C ASN A 752 -6.18 -47.14 0.95
N GLN A 753 -5.25 -46.18 1.00
CA GLN A 753 -4.86 -45.42 2.19
C GLN A 753 -4.65 -46.35 3.40
N SER A 754 -3.74 -47.32 3.25
CA SER A 754 -3.39 -48.28 4.30
C SER A 754 -1.91 -48.25 4.65
N ILE A 755 -1.56 -48.71 5.86
CA ILE A 755 -0.19 -48.81 6.33
C ILE A 755 0.00 -50.06 7.20
N THR A 756 1.12 -50.77 7.00
CA THR A 756 1.48 -52.00 7.70
C THR A 756 2.94 -51.99 8.15
N PRO A 757 3.29 -52.64 9.27
CA PRO A 757 4.69 -52.84 9.66
C PRO A 757 5.36 -53.85 8.73
N THR A 758 6.64 -53.61 8.40
CA THR A 758 7.46 -54.56 7.62
C THR A 758 8.33 -55.42 8.55
N ALA A 759 9.03 -56.40 7.98
CA ALA A 759 10.08 -57.14 8.71
C ALA A 759 11.41 -56.37 8.86
N MET A 760 11.47 -55.13 8.35
CA MET A 760 12.68 -54.31 8.33
C MET A 760 12.76 -53.45 9.60
N GLU A 761 13.63 -53.84 10.53
CA GLU A 761 13.85 -53.18 11.81
C GLU A 761 15.35 -52.88 12.07
N ASN A 762 15.59 -51.85 12.87
CA ASN A 762 16.89 -51.39 13.33
C ASN A 762 16.88 -51.26 14.87
N ARG A 763 18.05 -51.41 15.51
CA ARG A 763 18.21 -51.20 16.96
C ARG A 763 18.37 -49.73 17.36
N PHE A 764 18.56 -48.86 16.36
CA PHE A 764 18.70 -47.41 16.53
C PHE A 764 17.50 -46.71 15.89
N PRO A 765 17.12 -45.51 16.37
CA PRO A 765 16.10 -44.70 15.72
C PRO A 765 16.42 -44.47 14.24
N ASN A 766 15.51 -44.87 13.35
CA ASN A 766 15.64 -44.57 11.92
C ASN A 766 15.31 -43.10 11.70
N ARG A 767 16.13 -42.40 10.92
CA ARG A 767 15.93 -40.98 10.58
C ARG A 767 15.66 -40.74 9.10
N ILE A 768 16.15 -41.62 8.24
CA ILE A 768 16.17 -41.45 6.78
C ILE A 768 15.78 -42.77 6.15
N VAL A 769 14.82 -42.75 5.23
CA VAL A 769 14.53 -43.87 4.32
C VAL A 769 14.58 -43.36 2.88
N VAL A 770 15.22 -44.11 2.00
CA VAL A 770 15.34 -43.77 0.56
C VAL A 770 15.13 -45.02 -0.28
N LEU A 771 14.37 -44.90 -1.35
CA LEU A 771 14.19 -45.97 -2.34
C LEU A 771 15.15 -45.78 -3.52
N SER A 772 15.67 -46.87 -4.05
CA SER A 772 16.30 -46.86 -5.37
C SER A 772 15.25 -46.62 -6.45
N LYS A 773 15.68 -46.04 -7.58
CA LYS A 773 14.80 -45.66 -8.70
C LYS A 773 14.02 -46.84 -9.33
N ASP A 774 14.51 -48.06 -9.17
CA ASP A 774 13.86 -49.31 -9.60
C ASP A 774 13.01 -49.97 -8.50
N ASP A 775 12.84 -49.31 -7.34
CA ASP A 775 12.19 -49.80 -6.12
C ASP A 775 12.71 -51.17 -5.63
N ARG A 776 13.94 -51.53 -6.02
CA ARG A 776 14.57 -52.80 -5.63
C ARG A 776 15.28 -52.72 -4.28
N TYR A 777 15.91 -51.60 -3.99
CA TYR A 777 16.71 -51.40 -2.79
C TYR A 777 16.12 -50.28 -1.95
N LEU A 778 16.01 -50.53 -0.64
CA LEU A 778 15.65 -49.52 0.35
C LEU A 778 16.88 -49.27 1.22
N LEU A 779 17.36 -48.03 1.23
CA LEU A 779 18.38 -47.56 2.16
C LEU A 779 17.71 -47.01 3.41
N ASN A 780 18.15 -47.49 4.57
CA ASN A 780 17.75 -46.98 5.88
C ASN A 780 18.98 -46.44 6.62
N ALA A 781 18.84 -45.27 7.24
CA ALA A 781 19.87 -44.68 8.08
C ALA A 781 19.25 -43.99 9.31
N GLY A 782 20.05 -43.79 10.34
CA GLY A 782 19.59 -43.28 11.63
C GLY A 782 20.73 -42.73 12.47
N ASP A 783 20.60 -42.81 13.80
CA ASP A 783 21.67 -42.42 14.73
C ASP A 783 22.86 -43.40 14.79
N SER A 784 22.94 -44.31 13.82
CA SER A 784 24.04 -45.26 13.60
C SER A 784 25.19 -44.68 12.78
N SER A 785 26.40 -45.21 12.97
CA SER A 785 27.57 -44.96 12.10
C SER A 785 27.62 -45.84 10.84
N PHE A 786 26.46 -46.40 10.47
CA PHE A 786 26.24 -47.30 9.35
C PHE A 786 24.88 -47.06 8.72
N VAL A 787 24.76 -47.40 7.44
CA VAL A 787 23.48 -47.54 6.72
C VAL A 787 23.12 -49.02 6.55
N GLN A 788 21.83 -49.31 6.40
CA GLN A 788 21.31 -50.63 6.07
C GLN A 788 20.71 -50.59 4.66
N LEU A 789 21.09 -51.55 3.82
CA LEU A 789 20.48 -51.77 2.50
C LEU A 789 19.61 -53.03 2.56
N PHE A 790 18.31 -52.88 2.32
CA PHE A 790 17.35 -53.96 2.18
C PHE A 790 17.06 -54.22 0.69
N ASP A 791 17.10 -55.49 0.27
CA ASP A 791 16.64 -55.92 -1.06
C ASP A 791 15.14 -56.24 -0.95
N LEU A 792 14.29 -55.39 -1.51
CA LEU A 792 12.83 -55.50 -1.40
C LEU A 792 12.26 -56.71 -2.15
N GLN A 793 13.01 -57.31 -3.08
CA GLN A 793 12.66 -58.61 -3.66
C GLN A 793 12.88 -59.78 -2.68
N LYS A 794 13.59 -59.54 -1.57
CA LYS A 794 13.96 -60.51 -0.54
C LYS A 794 13.70 -59.94 0.85
N GLU A 795 12.49 -59.44 1.09
CA GLU A 795 12.07 -58.73 2.32
C GLU A 795 12.38 -59.45 3.66
N LYS A 796 12.55 -60.78 3.65
CA LYS A 796 12.95 -61.60 4.82
C LYS A 796 14.46 -61.77 5.00
N ALA A 797 15.28 -61.32 4.06
CA ALA A 797 16.74 -61.39 4.16
C ALA A 797 17.27 -60.32 5.12
N LYS A 798 18.42 -60.60 5.77
CA LYS A 798 19.09 -59.59 6.59
C LYS A 798 19.65 -58.48 5.69
N PRO A 799 19.57 -57.20 6.10
CA PRO A 799 20.12 -56.09 5.33
C PRO A 799 21.65 -56.18 5.21
N VAL A 800 22.19 -55.66 4.11
CA VAL A 800 23.61 -55.40 3.98
C VAL A 800 23.94 -54.16 4.82
N VAL A 801 24.82 -54.32 5.82
CA VAL A 801 25.20 -53.25 6.75
C VAL A 801 26.50 -52.60 6.30
N VAL A 802 26.44 -51.34 5.90
CA VAL A 802 27.57 -50.58 5.36
C VAL A 802 28.04 -49.55 6.39
N ARG A 803 29.23 -49.75 6.96
CA ARG A 803 29.80 -48.86 7.97
C ARG A 803 30.52 -47.68 7.31
N LEU A 804 30.10 -46.46 7.61
CA LEU A 804 30.69 -45.22 7.07
C LEU A 804 31.57 -44.47 8.10
N GLY A 805 31.52 -44.89 9.37
CA GLY A 805 32.45 -44.43 10.42
C GLY A 805 32.06 -43.13 11.12
N ALA A 806 30.99 -42.47 10.70
CA ALA A 806 30.41 -41.28 11.33
C ALA A 806 28.87 -41.33 11.24
N GLN A 807 28.17 -40.53 12.05
CA GLN A 807 26.71 -40.41 12.01
C GLN A 807 26.26 -39.93 10.61
N VAL A 808 25.18 -40.53 10.11
CA VAL A 808 24.53 -40.14 8.85
C VAL A 808 23.59 -38.95 9.11
N HIS A 809 23.56 -37.99 8.20
CA HIS A 809 22.72 -36.78 8.33
C HIS A 809 21.63 -36.69 7.28
N ASP A 810 21.93 -37.12 6.06
CA ASP A 810 20.99 -37.20 4.95
C ASP A 810 21.46 -38.24 3.92
N ALA A 811 20.55 -38.79 3.14
CA ALA A 811 20.86 -39.66 2.01
C ALA A 811 19.87 -39.46 0.87
N GLU A 812 20.36 -39.57 -0.37
CA GLU A 812 19.56 -39.37 -1.58
C GLU A 812 19.83 -40.45 -2.63
N VAL A 813 18.86 -40.65 -3.53
CA VAL A 813 18.99 -41.62 -4.63
C VAL A 813 19.82 -41.02 -5.78
N MET A 814 20.76 -41.79 -6.33
CA MET A 814 21.47 -41.37 -7.54
C MET A 814 20.56 -41.56 -8.78
N PRO A 815 20.26 -40.51 -9.57
CA PRO A 815 19.31 -40.61 -10.70
C PRO A 815 19.71 -41.60 -11.81
N ASN A 816 20.98 -41.98 -11.86
CA ASN A 816 21.54 -42.96 -12.79
C ASN A 816 21.28 -44.43 -12.36
N GLY A 817 20.75 -44.67 -11.16
CA GLY A 817 20.47 -46.02 -10.63
C GLY A 817 21.68 -46.75 -10.04
N GLU A 818 22.85 -46.12 -9.95
CA GLU A 818 24.07 -46.75 -9.42
C GLU A 818 24.06 -46.92 -7.88
N GLY A 819 23.07 -46.37 -7.20
CA GLY A 819 22.86 -46.49 -5.75
C GLY A 819 22.44 -45.17 -5.12
N PHE A 820 23.11 -44.81 -4.03
CA PHE A 820 22.75 -43.69 -3.15
C PHE A 820 23.94 -42.77 -2.88
N LEU A 821 23.66 -41.50 -2.62
CA LEU A 821 24.62 -40.52 -2.12
C LEU A 821 24.30 -40.24 -0.65
N VAL A 822 25.25 -40.48 0.25
CA VAL A 822 25.05 -40.45 1.70
C VAL A 822 25.97 -39.41 2.32
N SER A 823 25.39 -38.45 3.05
CA SER A 823 26.14 -37.48 3.85
C SER A 823 26.36 -37.97 5.27
N THR A 824 27.59 -37.83 5.75
CA THR A 824 27.98 -38.05 7.14
C THR A 824 28.58 -36.77 7.72
N ALA A 825 28.73 -36.70 9.05
CA ALA A 825 29.24 -35.53 9.75
C ALA A 825 30.58 -34.95 9.22
N ASN A 826 31.37 -35.74 8.47
CA ASN A 826 32.70 -35.38 7.96
C ASN A 826 32.96 -35.72 6.48
N ALA A 827 32.00 -36.29 5.74
CA ALA A 827 32.22 -36.75 4.37
C ALA A 827 30.91 -36.98 3.60
N VAL A 828 30.99 -37.01 2.27
CA VAL A 828 29.93 -37.53 1.40
C VAL A 828 30.43 -38.79 0.70
N TRP A 829 29.60 -39.82 0.71
CA TRP A 829 29.89 -41.15 0.18
C TRP A 829 28.89 -41.53 -0.89
N SER A 830 29.34 -42.19 -1.95
CA SER A 830 28.48 -42.99 -2.82
C SER A 830 28.43 -44.41 -2.27
N VAL A 831 27.23 -44.97 -2.17
CA VAL A 831 26.95 -46.33 -1.70
C VAL A 831 26.11 -47.04 -2.76
N SER A 832 26.68 -48.05 -3.40
CA SER A 832 25.97 -48.85 -4.41
C SER A 832 24.91 -49.76 -3.80
N GLY A 833 23.95 -50.23 -4.61
CA GLY A 833 22.94 -51.21 -4.16
C GLY A 833 23.50 -52.55 -3.65
N THR A 834 24.76 -52.87 -3.95
CA THR A 834 25.47 -54.05 -3.41
C THR A 834 26.20 -53.77 -2.08
N GLY A 835 26.24 -52.51 -1.63
CA GLY A 835 26.94 -52.06 -0.44
C GLY A 835 28.40 -51.66 -0.65
N ALA A 836 28.94 -51.73 -1.87
CA ALA A 836 30.26 -51.17 -2.16
C ALA A 836 30.24 -49.64 -2.06
N THR A 837 31.28 -49.05 -1.46
CA THR A 837 31.34 -47.61 -1.13
C THR A 837 32.49 -46.89 -1.83
N ARG A 838 32.27 -45.61 -2.14
CA ARG A 838 33.30 -44.67 -2.62
C ARG A 838 33.14 -43.34 -1.90
N LYS A 839 34.16 -42.87 -1.19
CA LYS A 839 34.16 -41.50 -0.65
C LYS A 839 34.24 -40.52 -1.83
N ILE A 840 33.28 -39.61 -1.94
CA ILE A 840 33.26 -38.56 -2.97
C ILE A 840 34.11 -37.38 -2.51
N ILE A 841 33.92 -36.93 -1.27
CA ILE A 841 34.64 -35.79 -0.69
C ILE A 841 34.67 -35.88 0.83
N SER A 842 35.72 -35.35 1.47
CA SER A 842 35.74 -35.06 2.91
C SER A 842 35.21 -33.66 3.13
N SER A 843 34.15 -33.50 3.94
CA SER A 843 33.54 -32.19 4.19
C SER A 843 34.12 -31.54 5.45
N PRO A 844 34.53 -30.26 5.42
CA PRO A 844 34.98 -29.55 6.62
C PRO A 844 33.82 -29.15 7.56
N VAL A 845 32.56 -29.26 7.10
CA VAL A 845 31.35 -28.91 7.85
C VAL A 845 30.32 -30.02 7.71
N ALA A 846 29.58 -30.31 8.78
CA ALA A 846 28.48 -31.26 8.74
C ALA A 846 27.36 -30.77 7.80
N ILE A 847 27.15 -31.49 6.70
CA ILE A 847 26.02 -31.29 5.79
C ILE A 847 24.78 -31.89 6.47
N LYS A 848 23.74 -31.09 6.66
CA LYS A 848 22.47 -31.51 7.27
C LYS A 848 21.50 -32.02 6.21
N SER A 849 21.47 -31.41 5.03
CA SER A 849 20.65 -31.91 3.93
C SER A 849 21.41 -31.88 2.62
N LEU A 850 21.09 -32.83 1.75
CA LEU A 850 21.75 -33.09 0.48
C LEU A 850 20.68 -33.36 -0.58
N HIS A 851 20.82 -32.82 -1.80
CA HIS A 851 19.98 -33.21 -2.93
C HIS A 851 20.78 -33.30 -4.23
N VAL A 852 20.46 -34.26 -5.09
CA VAL A 852 21.19 -34.53 -6.34
C VAL A 852 20.44 -33.93 -7.54
N ASN A 853 21.16 -33.31 -8.48
CA ASN A 853 20.55 -32.75 -9.67
C ASN A 853 20.06 -33.86 -10.62
N LYS A 854 19.14 -33.56 -11.54
CA LYS A 854 18.52 -34.58 -12.41
C LYS A 854 19.53 -35.40 -13.24
N ALA A 855 20.66 -34.81 -13.60
CA ALA A 855 21.73 -35.49 -14.34
C ALA A 855 22.64 -36.40 -13.48
N GLY A 856 22.57 -36.34 -12.15
CA GLY A 856 23.43 -37.11 -11.25
C GLY A 856 24.90 -36.64 -11.20
N THR A 857 25.20 -35.44 -11.68
CA THR A 857 26.56 -34.90 -11.81
C THR A 857 26.93 -33.89 -10.70
N MET A 858 25.92 -33.26 -10.11
CA MET A 858 26.04 -32.27 -9.04
C MET A 858 25.10 -32.62 -7.88
N ALA A 859 25.52 -32.28 -6.66
CA ALA A 859 24.66 -32.26 -5.49
C ALA A 859 24.69 -30.87 -4.83
N VAL A 860 23.60 -30.46 -4.20
CA VAL A 860 23.53 -29.28 -3.33
C VAL A 860 23.50 -29.73 -1.88
N GLY A 861 24.19 -29.03 -0.98
CA GLY A 861 24.26 -29.34 0.44
C GLY A 861 23.95 -28.13 1.32
N GLY A 862 23.04 -28.28 2.28
CA GLY A 862 22.74 -27.29 3.32
C GLY A 862 23.37 -27.64 4.67
N THR A 863 23.81 -26.64 5.44
CA THR A 863 24.46 -26.86 6.75
C THR A 863 23.77 -26.15 7.93
N TRP A 864 24.03 -26.69 9.12
CA TRP A 864 23.68 -26.06 10.40
C TRP A 864 24.35 -24.70 10.67
N SER A 865 25.30 -24.27 9.82
CA SER A 865 25.98 -22.98 9.91
C SER A 865 25.48 -21.96 8.89
N GLY A 866 24.38 -22.25 8.18
CA GLY A 866 23.77 -21.31 7.23
C GLY A 866 24.45 -21.26 5.86
N LYS A 867 25.33 -22.22 5.55
CA LYS A 867 26.06 -22.28 4.27
C LYS A 867 25.36 -23.25 3.30
N LEU A 868 25.20 -22.79 2.06
CA LEU A 868 24.72 -23.56 0.92
C LEU A 868 25.92 -23.90 0.02
N PHE A 869 26.12 -25.18 -0.26
CA PHE A 869 27.24 -25.68 -1.07
C PHE A 869 26.77 -26.38 -2.34
N LEU A 870 27.55 -26.25 -3.41
CA LEU A 870 27.47 -27.09 -4.60
C LEU A 870 28.63 -28.09 -4.58
N ILE A 871 28.33 -29.36 -4.83
CA ILE A 871 29.29 -30.47 -4.85
C ILE A 871 29.29 -31.04 -6.26
N ASN A 872 30.44 -30.99 -6.94
CA ASN A 872 30.61 -31.67 -8.22
C ASN A 872 31.03 -33.13 -7.96
N ILE A 873 30.12 -34.07 -8.20
CA ILE A 873 30.29 -35.48 -7.83
C ILE A 873 31.43 -36.13 -8.66
N ALA A 874 31.55 -35.76 -9.93
CA ALA A 874 32.57 -36.30 -10.83
C ALA A 874 33.98 -35.75 -10.57
N LYS A 875 34.09 -34.48 -10.15
CA LYS A 875 35.37 -33.80 -9.87
C LYS A 875 35.81 -33.85 -8.40
N SER A 876 35.00 -34.43 -7.51
CA SER A 876 35.25 -34.43 -6.05
C SER A 876 35.53 -33.03 -5.47
N ALA A 877 34.83 -32.01 -5.98
CA ALA A 877 35.05 -30.60 -5.64
C ALA A 877 33.81 -30.00 -4.95
N PHE A 878 34.03 -29.03 -4.05
CA PHE A 878 32.97 -28.25 -3.41
C PHE A 878 33.13 -26.76 -3.70
N GLU A 879 32.01 -26.05 -3.76
CA GLU A 879 31.91 -24.60 -3.96
C GLU A 879 30.85 -24.05 -2.98
N THR A 880 31.13 -22.96 -2.27
CA THR A 880 30.10 -22.25 -1.49
C THR A 880 29.28 -21.37 -2.42
N LEU A 881 27.96 -21.60 -2.49
CA LEU A 881 27.04 -20.78 -3.29
C LEU A 881 26.52 -19.56 -2.52
N TYR A 882 26.20 -19.76 -1.24
CA TYR A 882 25.57 -18.75 -0.39
C TYR A 882 25.88 -19.02 1.08
N GLU A 883 25.89 -17.96 1.90
CA GLU A 883 26.10 -18.04 3.35
C GLU A 883 25.23 -17.00 4.05
N GLU A 884 24.47 -17.45 5.05
CA GLU A 884 23.60 -16.62 5.86
C GLU A 884 23.96 -16.75 7.35
N PRO A 885 24.66 -15.76 7.92
CA PRO A 885 24.97 -15.72 9.35
C PRO A 885 23.70 -15.82 10.21
N ASN A 886 23.81 -16.46 11.37
CA ASN A 886 22.72 -16.68 12.33
C ASN A 886 21.50 -17.46 11.78
N SER A 887 21.65 -18.16 10.65
CA SER A 887 20.63 -19.08 10.14
C SER A 887 21.16 -20.51 10.04
N ARG A 888 20.26 -21.49 10.03
CA ARG A 888 20.51 -22.88 9.64
C ARG A 888 19.82 -23.15 8.32
N ILE A 889 20.45 -23.94 7.45
CA ILE A 889 19.77 -24.54 6.29
C ILE A 889 19.42 -25.98 6.65
N THR A 890 18.12 -26.28 6.69
CA THR A 890 17.56 -27.53 7.24
C THR A 890 17.28 -28.58 6.16
N SER A 891 16.79 -28.13 5.01
CA SER A 891 16.53 -28.91 3.80
C SER A 891 16.92 -28.12 2.54
N VAL A 892 17.38 -28.81 1.50
CA VAL A 892 17.78 -28.26 0.19
C VAL A 892 17.26 -29.15 -0.93
N LYS A 893 16.73 -28.57 -2.00
CA LYS A 893 16.27 -29.33 -3.19
C LYS A 893 16.62 -28.60 -4.49
N PHE A 894 16.94 -29.36 -5.53
CA PHE A 894 17.00 -28.83 -6.90
C PHE A 894 15.60 -28.81 -7.49
N HIS A 895 15.27 -27.74 -8.20
CA HIS A 895 14.09 -27.72 -9.06
C HIS A 895 14.28 -28.75 -10.21
N PRO A 896 13.23 -29.47 -10.68
CA PRO A 896 13.37 -30.51 -11.72
C PRO A 896 13.93 -30.08 -13.09
N SER A 897 14.13 -28.77 -13.31
CA SER A 897 14.82 -28.20 -14.48
C SER A 897 16.31 -27.89 -14.24
N ASP A 898 16.87 -28.22 -13.07
CA ASP A 898 18.25 -27.97 -12.64
C ASP A 898 18.72 -26.49 -12.65
N SER A 899 17.87 -25.51 -12.96
CA SER A 899 18.26 -24.08 -13.03
C SER A 899 18.15 -23.30 -11.72
N LEU A 900 17.43 -23.86 -10.74
CA LEU A 900 17.04 -23.22 -9.49
C LEU A 900 17.21 -24.20 -8.32
N ILE A 901 17.74 -23.71 -7.20
CA ILE A 901 17.76 -24.41 -5.92
C ILE A 901 16.72 -23.75 -5.00
N ALA A 902 15.94 -24.54 -4.28
CA ALA A 902 15.22 -24.09 -3.09
C ALA A 902 15.92 -24.59 -1.83
N PHE A 903 15.83 -23.84 -0.74
CA PHE A 903 16.33 -24.24 0.56
C PHE A 903 15.49 -23.69 1.71
N GLY A 904 15.16 -24.54 2.68
CA GLY A 904 14.46 -24.17 3.90
C GLY A 904 15.45 -23.70 4.97
N THR A 905 15.09 -22.64 5.69
CA THR A 905 15.92 -22.09 6.78
C THR A 905 15.22 -22.08 8.13
N GLU A 906 16.03 -21.99 9.19
CA GLU A 906 15.65 -21.55 10.54
C GLU A 906 16.54 -20.34 10.89
N ASP A 907 15.95 -19.14 11.02
CA ASP A 907 16.65 -17.99 11.60
C ASP A 907 16.75 -18.18 13.13
N LEU A 908 17.97 -18.20 13.67
CA LEU A 908 18.22 -18.43 15.09
C LEU A 908 17.75 -17.26 15.98
N THR A 909 17.56 -16.07 15.39
CA THR A 909 17.15 -14.84 16.09
C THR A 909 15.63 -14.80 16.26
N SER A 910 14.88 -14.84 15.16
CA SER A 910 13.41 -14.82 15.21
C SER A 910 12.77 -16.19 15.45
N LYS A 911 13.53 -17.28 15.30
CA LYS A 911 13.07 -18.68 15.29
C LYS A 911 12.04 -19.00 14.19
N ARG A 912 11.89 -18.13 13.19
CA ARG A 912 11.00 -18.35 12.04
C ARG A 912 11.71 -19.08 10.92
N GLY A 913 10.93 -19.81 10.15
CA GLY A 913 11.39 -20.48 8.94
C GLY A 913 11.01 -19.72 7.68
N VAL A 914 11.92 -19.73 6.70
CA VAL A 914 11.75 -19.12 5.38
C VAL A 914 12.21 -20.13 4.34
N VAL A 915 11.54 -20.19 3.19
CA VAL A 915 12.04 -20.95 2.04
C VAL A 915 12.64 -19.96 1.06
N LYS A 916 13.91 -20.13 0.72
CA LYS A 916 14.65 -19.23 -0.16
C LYS A 916 15.05 -19.93 -1.45
N PHE A 917 15.24 -19.15 -2.50
CA PHE A 917 15.64 -19.67 -3.80
C PHE A 917 17.00 -19.10 -4.22
N PHE A 918 17.82 -19.92 -4.90
CA PHE A 918 19.11 -19.51 -5.46
C PHE A 918 19.17 -19.90 -6.94
N GLY A 919 19.39 -18.91 -7.82
CA GLY A 919 19.53 -19.12 -9.26
C GLY A 919 20.94 -19.54 -9.62
N LEU A 920 21.11 -20.70 -10.27
CA LEU A 920 22.44 -21.22 -10.62
C LEU A 920 23.11 -20.43 -11.75
N GLU A 921 22.34 -19.97 -12.72
CA GLU A 921 22.86 -19.15 -13.83
C GLU A 921 23.15 -17.71 -13.39
N SER A 922 22.22 -17.08 -12.64
CA SER A 922 22.38 -15.71 -12.15
C SER A 922 23.37 -15.59 -10.98
N ARG A 923 23.74 -16.73 -10.35
CA ARG A 923 24.56 -16.82 -9.14
C ARG A 923 24.10 -15.86 -8.03
N SER A 924 22.78 -15.74 -7.88
CA SER A 924 22.14 -14.80 -6.97
C SER A 924 21.04 -15.46 -6.16
N LEU A 925 20.81 -14.95 -4.95
CA LEU A 925 19.54 -15.19 -4.26
C LEU A 925 18.40 -14.65 -5.13
N GLY A 926 17.32 -15.41 -5.23
CA GLY A 926 16.09 -15.02 -5.90
C GLY A 926 15.04 -14.58 -4.88
N ARG A 927 13.79 -14.93 -5.19
CA ARG A 927 12.63 -14.77 -4.30
C ARG A 927 12.74 -15.62 -3.03
N GLN A 928 11.80 -15.41 -2.11
CA GLN A 928 11.63 -16.19 -0.89
C GLN A 928 10.14 -16.37 -0.60
N PHE A 929 9.76 -17.51 -0.02
CA PHE A 929 8.43 -17.75 0.53
C PHE A 929 8.46 -17.64 2.05
N THR A 930 7.53 -16.86 2.59
CA THR A 930 7.36 -16.60 4.02
C THR A 930 5.96 -17.05 4.45
N GLY A 931 5.78 -17.32 5.74
CA GLY A 931 4.48 -17.73 6.30
C GLY A 931 4.60 -18.74 7.44
N HIS A 932 5.68 -19.53 7.47
CA HIS A 932 5.96 -20.41 8.60
C HIS A 932 6.25 -19.62 9.88
N LYS A 933 5.61 -20.04 10.97
CA LYS A 933 5.74 -19.40 12.30
C LYS A 933 6.94 -19.91 13.11
N ALA A 934 7.55 -21.01 12.66
CA ALA A 934 8.70 -21.66 13.28
C ALA A 934 9.61 -22.27 12.19
N ALA A 935 10.68 -22.97 12.57
CA ALA A 935 11.62 -23.60 11.63
C ALA A 935 10.92 -24.49 10.58
N VAL A 936 11.29 -24.30 9.31
CA VAL A 936 11.02 -25.26 8.22
C VAL A 936 11.96 -26.44 8.44
N TYR A 937 11.43 -27.66 8.50
CA TYR A 937 12.24 -28.87 8.61
C TYR A 937 12.52 -29.49 7.25
N ASP A 938 11.54 -29.48 6.35
CA ASP A 938 11.72 -30.02 5.01
C ASP A 938 10.96 -29.23 3.93
N ILE A 939 11.45 -29.36 2.68
CA ILE A 939 10.90 -28.80 1.46
C ILE A 939 10.97 -29.84 0.35
N GLU A 940 9.99 -29.87 -0.55
CA GLU A 940 10.01 -30.80 -1.69
C GLU A 940 9.34 -30.18 -2.91
N PHE A 941 9.89 -30.42 -4.10
CA PHE A 941 9.33 -29.99 -5.37
C PHE A 941 8.36 -31.06 -5.89
N SER A 942 7.26 -30.65 -6.54
CA SER A 942 6.47 -31.61 -7.30
C SER A 942 7.27 -32.16 -8.48
N PRO A 943 7.09 -33.44 -8.89
CA PRO A 943 7.82 -34.04 -10.01
C PRO A 943 7.72 -33.28 -11.35
N ASP A 944 6.66 -32.52 -11.55
CA ASP A 944 6.45 -31.63 -12.72
C ASP A 944 7.15 -30.26 -12.62
N GLY A 945 7.60 -29.84 -11.43
CA GLY A 945 8.19 -28.53 -11.17
C GLY A 945 7.18 -27.36 -11.13
N GLU A 946 5.88 -27.61 -11.01
CA GLU A 946 4.88 -26.54 -10.89
C GLU A 946 4.63 -26.08 -9.46
N LEU A 947 4.82 -26.97 -8.48
CA LEU A 947 4.56 -26.76 -7.06
C LEU A 947 5.83 -26.93 -6.22
N LEU A 948 5.94 -26.14 -5.16
CA LEU A 948 6.87 -26.38 -4.05
C LEU A 948 6.06 -26.51 -2.77
N ALA A 949 6.35 -27.51 -1.96
CA ALA A 949 5.82 -27.65 -0.61
C ALA A 949 6.92 -27.40 0.43
N SER A 950 6.53 -26.91 1.61
CA SER A 950 7.38 -26.88 2.79
C SER A 950 6.61 -27.19 4.06
N ALA A 951 7.31 -27.80 5.01
CA ALA A 951 6.74 -28.25 6.26
C ALA A 951 7.65 -27.94 7.45
N GLY A 952 7.07 -27.78 8.64
CA GLY A 952 7.85 -27.33 9.78
C GLY A 952 7.28 -27.59 11.17
N SER A 953 8.01 -27.06 12.14
CA SER A 953 7.70 -27.13 13.58
C SER A 953 6.48 -26.30 13.99
N ASP A 954 5.89 -25.51 13.09
CA ASP A 954 4.60 -24.85 13.32
C ASP A 954 3.39 -25.74 12.98
N LYS A 955 3.62 -27.04 12.70
CA LYS A 955 2.62 -28.06 12.32
C LYS A 955 1.91 -27.79 10.98
N ARG A 956 2.43 -26.85 10.19
CA ARG A 956 1.85 -26.43 8.92
C ARG A 956 2.59 -27.08 7.77
N LEU A 957 1.81 -27.52 6.79
CA LEU A 957 2.27 -27.79 5.44
C LEU A 957 1.79 -26.61 4.57
N GLN A 958 2.69 -26.01 3.81
CA GLN A 958 2.40 -24.90 2.91
C GLN A 958 2.83 -25.26 1.50
N MET A 959 2.03 -24.90 0.50
CA MET A 959 2.28 -25.25 -0.91
C MET A 959 2.05 -24.03 -1.81
N TRP A 960 3.01 -23.75 -2.68
CA TRP A 960 3.02 -22.59 -3.59
C TRP A 960 3.15 -23.01 -5.05
N VAL A 961 2.56 -22.20 -5.94
CA VAL A 961 2.78 -22.30 -7.39
C VAL A 961 4.07 -21.57 -7.77
N ILE A 962 5.03 -22.31 -8.32
CA ILE A 962 6.40 -21.83 -8.61
C ILE A 962 6.42 -20.72 -9.67
N ARG A 963 5.46 -20.69 -10.59
CA ARG A 963 5.40 -19.64 -11.63
C ARG A 963 4.80 -18.33 -11.11
N ASN A 964 4.00 -18.36 -10.04
CA ASN A 964 3.26 -17.21 -9.50
C ASN A 964 3.64 -16.98 -8.02
N PRO A 965 4.88 -16.53 -7.72
CA PRO A 965 5.39 -16.48 -6.35
C PRO A 965 4.74 -15.43 -5.44
N GLU A 966 4.00 -14.47 -6.00
CA GLU A 966 3.20 -13.48 -5.27
C GLU A 966 1.88 -14.06 -4.74
N ASP A 967 1.54 -15.30 -5.11
CA ASP A 967 0.31 -15.96 -4.68
C ASP A 967 0.45 -16.50 -3.26
N LEU A 968 -0.62 -16.36 -2.48
CA LEU A 968 -0.72 -16.97 -1.15
C LEU A 968 -0.58 -18.50 -1.26
N PRO A 969 0.09 -19.16 -0.29
CA PRO A 969 0.14 -20.62 -0.26
C PRO A 969 -1.24 -21.23 0.03
N VAL A 970 -1.44 -22.45 -0.47
CA VAL A 970 -2.39 -23.39 0.15
C VAL A 970 -1.80 -23.79 1.51
N VAL A 971 -2.57 -23.63 2.59
CA VAL A 971 -2.12 -23.89 3.97
C VAL A 971 -2.91 -25.04 4.56
N MET A 972 -2.21 -26.11 4.91
CA MET A 972 -2.74 -27.36 5.43
C MET A 972 -2.25 -27.52 6.88
N ASP A 973 -3.09 -27.19 7.87
CA ASP A 973 -2.67 -27.00 9.27
C ASP A 973 -3.35 -27.90 10.32
N ASN A 974 -4.17 -28.88 9.87
CA ASN A 974 -4.83 -29.88 10.72
C ASN A 974 -3.89 -31.01 11.23
N ASN A 975 -2.58 -30.96 10.97
CA ASN A 975 -1.62 -32.05 11.24
C ASN A 975 -1.40 -32.32 12.76
N ASP A 976 -1.36 -33.59 13.17
CA ASP A 976 -1.08 -33.94 14.56
C ASP A 976 0.42 -33.95 14.87
N GLY A 977 0.97 -32.75 15.11
CA GLY A 977 2.35 -32.57 15.56
C GLY A 977 3.27 -31.88 14.55
N PHE A 978 4.56 -31.80 14.88
CA PHE A 978 5.57 -31.26 13.96
C PHE A 978 5.72 -32.19 12.76
N ILE A 979 5.81 -31.61 11.56
CA ILE A 979 6.02 -32.35 10.32
C ILE A 979 7.52 -32.43 10.07
N TRP A 980 8.07 -33.63 9.92
CA TRP A 980 9.52 -33.85 9.82
C TRP A 980 10.04 -33.99 8.40
N ASP A 981 9.27 -34.65 7.53
CA ASP A 981 9.66 -35.00 6.16
C ASP A 981 8.42 -34.99 5.27
N ILE A 982 8.59 -34.60 4.00
CA ILE A 982 7.51 -34.54 3.03
C ILE A 982 7.90 -35.12 1.67
N ALA A 983 6.95 -35.78 1.00
CA ALA A 983 7.21 -36.37 -0.32
C ALA A 983 5.98 -36.30 -1.23
N PHE A 984 6.15 -35.74 -2.43
CA PHE A 984 5.13 -35.80 -3.46
C PHE A 984 5.00 -37.22 -4.04
N ALA A 985 3.77 -37.63 -4.33
CA ALA A 985 3.50 -38.77 -5.19
C ALA A 985 3.92 -38.47 -6.64
N LYS A 986 4.22 -39.52 -7.41
CA LYS A 986 4.73 -39.44 -8.79
C LYS A 986 3.91 -38.53 -9.72
N GLY A 987 2.58 -38.53 -9.59
CA GLY A 987 1.67 -37.71 -10.40
C GLY A 987 1.49 -36.26 -9.91
N SER A 988 2.21 -35.83 -8.87
CA SER A 988 1.99 -34.59 -8.12
C SER A 988 0.64 -34.51 -7.38
N ASP A 989 -0.32 -35.38 -7.67
CA ASP A 989 -1.71 -35.44 -7.15
C ASP A 989 -1.84 -35.49 -5.61
N TYR A 990 -0.83 -36.08 -4.95
CA TYR A 990 -0.81 -36.27 -3.50
C TYR A 990 0.55 -35.89 -2.92
N LEU A 991 0.52 -35.42 -1.67
CA LEU A 991 1.68 -35.03 -0.88
C LEU A 991 1.62 -35.72 0.47
N ILE A 992 2.61 -36.56 0.77
CA ILE A 992 2.68 -37.31 2.03
C ILE A 992 3.46 -36.49 3.06
N THR A 993 2.98 -36.45 4.30
CA THR A 993 3.67 -35.79 5.42
C THR A 993 3.78 -36.71 6.63
N THR A 994 4.95 -36.77 7.27
CA THR A 994 5.17 -37.55 8.50
C THR A 994 5.20 -36.67 9.75
N THR A 995 4.53 -37.09 10.83
CA THR A 995 4.44 -36.28 12.06
C THR A 995 5.11 -36.94 13.29
N TYR A 996 5.11 -36.18 14.38
CA TYR A 996 5.60 -36.62 15.69
C TYR A 996 4.69 -37.65 16.41
N GLU A 997 3.37 -37.64 16.18
CA GLU A 997 2.38 -38.35 17.02
C GLU A 997 1.93 -39.73 16.45
N SER A 998 2.83 -40.47 15.80
CA SER A 998 2.51 -41.73 15.06
C SER A 998 1.50 -41.54 13.91
N GLU A 999 1.46 -40.37 13.27
CA GLU A 999 0.55 -40.05 12.18
C GLU A 999 1.32 -39.80 10.86
N ILE A 1000 0.78 -40.31 9.76
CA ILE A 1000 1.18 -39.97 8.40
C ILE A 1000 -0.06 -39.45 7.69
N ARG A 1001 0.01 -38.32 6.99
CA ARG A 1001 -1.12 -37.79 6.22
C ARG A 1001 -0.84 -37.80 4.73
N ILE A 1002 -1.88 -38.06 3.96
CA ILE A 1002 -1.88 -38.01 2.50
C ILE A 1002 -2.73 -36.81 2.10
N TRP A 1003 -2.12 -35.76 1.55
CA TRP A 1003 -2.79 -34.51 1.22
C TRP A 1003 -3.06 -34.45 -0.30
N PRO A 1004 -4.33 -34.35 -0.74
CA PRO A 1004 -4.64 -34.08 -2.13
C PRO A 1004 -4.19 -32.66 -2.51
N THR A 1005 -3.38 -32.55 -3.56
CA THR A 1005 -2.76 -31.26 -3.97
C THR A 1005 -3.66 -30.51 -4.94
N ASP A 1006 -4.36 -31.23 -5.82
CA ASP A 1006 -5.26 -30.67 -6.82
C ASP A 1006 -6.69 -30.54 -6.27
N PRO A 1007 -7.28 -29.32 -6.29
CA PRO A 1007 -8.70 -29.12 -5.98
C PRO A 1007 -9.65 -30.01 -6.78
N ALA A 1008 -9.27 -30.44 -7.99
CA ALA A 1008 -10.03 -31.37 -8.82
C ALA A 1008 -10.25 -32.74 -8.14
N ILE A 1009 -9.33 -33.21 -7.30
CA ILE A 1009 -9.46 -34.46 -6.55
C ILE A 1009 -10.50 -34.27 -5.43
N LEU A 1010 -10.36 -33.20 -4.63
CA LEU A 1010 -11.25 -32.89 -3.51
C LEU A 1010 -12.72 -32.73 -3.99
N GLN A 1011 -12.95 -31.95 -5.04
CA GLN A 1011 -14.30 -31.67 -5.54
C GLN A 1011 -15.01 -32.88 -6.18
N ASN A 1012 -14.27 -33.92 -6.61
CA ASN A 1012 -14.85 -35.16 -7.12
C ASN A 1012 -15.49 -35.99 -6.01
N GLU A 1013 -14.92 -35.96 -4.80
CA GLU A 1013 -15.41 -36.75 -3.67
C GLU A 1013 -16.68 -36.15 -3.03
N ILE A 1014 -16.81 -34.81 -3.03
CA ILE A 1014 -17.87 -34.08 -2.31
C ILE A 1014 -19.28 -34.58 -2.66
N CYS A 1015 -19.71 -34.50 -3.91
CA CYS A 1015 -21.11 -34.80 -4.28
C CYS A 1015 -21.54 -36.24 -3.95
N SER A 1016 -20.59 -37.19 -3.81
CA SER A 1016 -20.89 -38.58 -3.42
C SER A 1016 -21.18 -38.77 -1.93
N LYS A 1017 -21.13 -37.69 -1.14
CA LYS A 1017 -21.26 -37.65 0.32
C LYS A 1017 -22.24 -36.57 0.81
N LEU A 1018 -23.04 -36.02 -0.10
CA LEU A 1018 -24.09 -35.05 0.22
C LEU A 1018 -25.45 -35.67 -0.10
N ASP A 1019 -26.48 -35.31 0.66
CA ASP A 1019 -27.82 -35.89 0.52
C ASP A 1019 -28.78 -34.97 -0.28
N LYS A 1020 -28.58 -33.64 -0.19
CA LYS A 1020 -29.38 -32.60 -0.85
C LYS A 1020 -28.56 -31.70 -1.77
N ASN A 1021 -29.25 -30.92 -2.60
CA ASN A 1021 -28.71 -29.79 -3.35
C ASN A 1021 -29.21 -28.45 -2.75
N MET A 1022 -28.70 -27.31 -3.22
CA MET A 1022 -29.09 -26.00 -2.68
C MET A 1022 -30.53 -25.64 -3.05
N THR A 1023 -31.32 -25.33 -2.03
CA THR A 1023 -32.63 -24.68 -2.16
C THR A 1023 -32.49 -23.32 -2.84
N ARG A 1024 -33.60 -22.81 -3.37
CA ARG A 1024 -33.61 -21.47 -3.98
C ARG A 1024 -33.24 -20.37 -2.98
N TYR A 1025 -33.64 -20.50 -1.72
CA TYR A 1025 -33.31 -19.52 -0.67
C TYR A 1025 -31.81 -19.50 -0.35
N GLU A 1026 -31.18 -20.67 -0.20
CA GLU A 1026 -29.73 -20.79 -0.01
C GLU A 1026 -28.98 -20.20 -1.22
N TRP A 1027 -29.41 -20.50 -2.45
CA TRP A 1027 -28.81 -19.93 -3.66
C TRP A 1027 -28.87 -18.40 -3.71
N GLU A 1028 -30.06 -17.83 -3.52
CA GLU A 1028 -30.27 -16.37 -3.53
C GLU A 1028 -29.51 -15.66 -2.39
N THR A 1029 -29.22 -16.36 -1.29
CA THR A 1029 -28.48 -15.84 -0.12
C THR A 1029 -26.97 -15.88 -0.31
N TYR A 1030 -26.41 -17.01 -0.78
CA TYR A 1030 -24.95 -17.23 -0.81
C TYR A 1030 -24.29 -17.07 -2.18
N VAL A 1031 -25.04 -17.23 -3.28
CA VAL A 1031 -24.52 -17.06 -4.66
C VAL A 1031 -24.96 -15.70 -5.25
N GLY A 1032 -26.24 -15.35 -5.05
CA GLY A 1032 -26.81 -14.06 -5.39
C GLY A 1032 -28.01 -14.13 -6.33
N LYS A 1033 -28.95 -13.20 -6.14
CA LYS A 1033 -30.24 -13.11 -6.88
C LYS A 1033 -30.08 -12.74 -8.36
N ASP A 1034 -28.95 -12.14 -8.71
CA ASP A 1034 -28.55 -11.75 -10.06
C ASP A 1034 -28.04 -12.93 -10.90
N ILE A 1035 -27.77 -14.09 -10.26
CA ILE A 1035 -27.23 -15.28 -10.91
C ILE A 1035 -28.32 -16.36 -11.01
N LYS A 1036 -28.57 -16.83 -12.24
CA LYS A 1036 -29.47 -17.94 -12.52
C LYS A 1036 -29.04 -19.20 -11.75
N GLN A 1037 -29.97 -19.78 -10.98
CA GLN A 1037 -29.75 -21.03 -10.24
C GLN A 1037 -29.39 -22.19 -11.18
N GLU A 1038 -28.37 -22.97 -10.76
CA GLU A 1038 -27.94 -24.20 -11.42
C GLU A 1038 -27.76 -25.33 -10.39
N ILE A 1039 -27.80 -26.58 -10.86
CA ILE A 1039 -27.69 -27.78 -10.04
C ILE A 1039 -26.21 -28.05 -9.75
N THR A 1040 -25.76 -27.80 -8.51
CA THR A 1040 -24.35 -27.94 -8.11
C THR A 1040 -23.84 -29.38 -8.14
N CYS A 1041 -24.64 -30.32 -7.62
CA CYS A 1041 -24.35 -31.76 -7.67
C CYS A 1041 -25.42 -32.48 -8.51
N VAL A 1042 -25.04 -32.89 -9.72
CA VAL A 1042 -25.92 -33.61 -10.65
C VAL A 1042 -26.28 -34.98 -10.05
N GLY A 1043 -27.58 -35.23 -9.90
CA GLY A 1043 -28.12 -36.47 -9.33
C GLY A 1043 -28.68 -36.35 -7.91
N LEU A 1044 -28.45 -35.23 -7.21
CA LEU A 1044 -29.10 -34.92 -5.94
C LEU A 1044 -30.35 -34.06 -6.16
N LEU A 1045 -31.39 -34.31 -5.35
CA LEU A 1045 -32.63 -33.54 -5.36
C LEU A 1045 -32.46 -32.20 -4.64
N ILE A 1046 -33.33 -31.25 -4.96
CA ILE A 1046 -33.52 -30.03 -4.17
C ILE A 1046 -34.63 -30.34 -3.18
N ASP A 1047 -34.31 -30.32 -1.88
CA ASP A 1047 -35.29 -30.52 -0.81
C ASP A 1047 -36.07 -29.22 -0.57
N ASP A 1048 -36.97 -28.88 -1.49
CA ASP A 1048 -37.93 -27.78 -1.32
C ASP A 1048 -39.16 -28.26 -0.51
N TYR A 1049 -39.01 -28.49 0.80
CA TYR A 1049 -40.13 -28.59 1.77
C TYR A 1049 -39.76 -28.16 3.20
#